data_AF-A0A432V1K4-F1
#
_entry.id   AF-A0A432V1K4-F1
#
_cell.length_a   1.000
_cell.length_b   1.000
_cell.length_c   1.000
_cell.angle_alpha   90.00
_cell.angle_beta   90.00
_cell.angle_gamma   90.00
#
_symmetry.space_group_name_H-M   'P 1'
#
loop_
_entity.id
_entity.type
_entity.pdbx_description
1 polymer ?
#
loop_
_entity_poly.entity_id
_entity_poly.type
_entity_poly.pdbx_seq_one_letter_code
_entity_poly.pdbx_strand_id
1 'polypeptide(L)'
;MLPGKGCLLATMAALIAGAVSAFSTPARAESDLAGRWSGNYNCGIETTMTLEVSEKDGLLDGVFSFDAQGQSGSYRMAGRLQPDRRFTFVPREWIKRPDGFTALGITGILNENNRLIEGRLSPCMPGDFKAARAMPEAERSAAMAPPQPLQTGALSGIWAGGIGCRMNRRGNTETYPLELQVIADGDGVGAFGHIRIYKKRNSGAGPAFDQFMLLSGRQDGTSLTLENPLMVDRGGAQAQLKGLAGNIGTDSIEGQVSMSGCETVSLKRKGALQQVAVPATLAGTWMGTAGRQNETSVILHAMPDADPPFFELQATYPANLPDAERDRLRLALVPVVEQDGRLLLMPVSRREATGVFGTGSGPVRHALGQWRGVLVSAGSNESVELRGLARESDVAAAAGSPQALQNTIRLTRPTKQQQEAVASGEAPPIDFGGSIAGALAAAPSREAQCRVLETWLKPFEGGLNIDRMSLDAVLAGLIGAFADEAFEPVFGLPFLLTIQEERGAVARLIRDTCRSAMRMRMVGVVGDFVLSTEHQFTGMTTLMADRTETGGWMARLQEELRDLPQDQSGLDRINGMRADMAKRRRDLTDTQAKEVEAAIARRENDVKLAMLLAEVAALPETGFEQGNLNRVFALLKRAQASGLDNQSLGKLREGAEAKARSLLDGPLREAAGLAATLPMSLEGMRLGNEAMGRFRPYRRGMEEWFGTIDGAGVLHPLYSRLEEIRNDAGVKSAFREKLLEVATGPDAEAIVRNTAAAYVEPEETHRYPEYAALIDEVALVAEVRAISIVDDSGSPQPGEPTAEEIARFALQRVRDYNAQQAAKDDACLSGQVSDPVQAMLCLTSPALYTGQKGFGARLIAVRKIGCVPEVSDIQYRCTFTQEIQINMPGGEAYGGNTLSQMARQMSSGEAVDARFSRAAGGGWNIVWGDLQ
;
A
#
# COMPACT_ATOMS: atom_id res chain seq x y z
N MET A 1 -36.17 -102.22 -60.97
CA MET A 1 -36.65 -100.83 -61.19
C MET A 1 -37.52 -100.50 -59.99
N LEU A 2 -37.10 -99.49 -59.23
CA LEU A 2 -37.01 -99.47 -57.74
C LEU A 2 -36.18 -100.66 -57.16
N PRO A 3 -35.58 -100.59 -55.93
CA PRO A 3 -35.22 -99.45 -55.06
C PRO A 3 -33.81 -99.56 -54.37
N GLY A 4 -33.37 -98.50 -53.67
CA GLY A 4 -32.83 -98.65 -52.30
C GLY A 4 -31.37 -98.27 -51.96
N LYS A 5 -31.23 -97.63 -50.78
CA LYS A 5 -30.07 -97.52 -49.85
C LYS A 5 -28.92 -96.58 -50.31
N GLY A 6 -28.23 -95.76 -49.52
CA GLY A 6 -28.09 -95.58 -48.07
C GLY A 6 -26.60 -95.30 -47.73
N CYS A 7 -26.34 -94.32 -46.84
CA CYS A 7 -25.12 -94.09 -46.01
C CYS A 7 -23.81 -93.42 -46.58
N LEU A 8 -23.48 -92.27 -45.97
CA LEU A 8 -22.32 -91.94 -45.08
C LEU A 8 -20.83 -92.14 -45.50
N LEU A 9 -20.02 -91.14 -45.07
CA LEU A 9 -18.54 -91.02 -44.93
C LEU A 9 -17.71 -90.76 -46.21
N ALA A 10 -16.55 -90.10 -46.22
CA ALA A 10 -15.90 -89.03 -45.44
C ALA A 10 -14.50 -88.77 -46.08
N THR A 11 -14.02 -87.53 -45.99
CA THR A 11 -12.60 -87.08 -45.96
C THR A 11 -11.69 -87.07 -47.21
N MET A 12 -10.89 -85.99 -47.26
CA MET A 12 -9.62 -85.70 -47.97
C MET A 12 -9.63 -85.04 -49.37
N ALA A 13 -9.33 -83.73 -49.38
CA ALA A 13 -8.48 -83.03 -50.36
C ALA A 13 -7.99 -81.72 -49.70
N ALA A 14 -6.75 -81.66 -49.19
CA ALA A 14 -5.49 -81.35 -49.88
C ALA A 14 -5.15 -79.84 -49.86
N LEU A 15 -4.08 -79.53 -49.14
CA LEU A 15 -3.46 -78.23 -48.89
C LEU A 15 -2.98 -77.54 -50.18
N ILE A 16 -3.31 -76.24 -50.31
CA ILE A 16 -2.43 -75.24 -50.92
C ILE A 16 -2.39 -74.05 -49.95
N ALA A 17 -1.32 -73.95 -49.18
CA ALA A 17 -1.03 -72.83 -48.30
C ALA A 17 -0.49 -71.66 -49.13
N GLY A 18 -1.36 -70.71 -49.47
CA GLY A 18 -0.98 -69.39 -49.95
C GLY A 18 -0.71 -68.49 -48.75
N ALA A 19 0.57 -68.16 -48.52
CA ALA A 19 1.00 -67.18 -47.55
C ALA A 19 0.49 -65.78 -47.96
N VAL A 20 -0.60 -65.33 -47.34
CA VAL A 20 -0.96 -63.92 -47.32
C VAL A 20 -0.14 -63.28 -46.20
N SER A 21 1.00 -62.70 -46.60
CA SER A 21 1.76 -61.79 -45.76
C SER A 21 0.87 -60.60 -45.41
N ALA A 22 0.33 -60.59 -44.19
CA ALA A 22 -0.20 -59.38 -43.59
C ALA A 22 0.97 -58.39 -43.48
N PHE A 23 1.04 -57.45 -44.42
CA PHE A 23 1.85 -56.25 -44.25
C PHE A 23 1.23 -55.45 -43.10
N SER A 24 1.71 -55.70 -41.89
CA SER A 24 1.59 -54.76 -40.79
C SER A 24 2.27 -53.48 -41.25
N THR A 25 1.49 -52.51 -41.72
CA THR A 25 1.96 -51.13 -41.83
C THR A 25 2.61 -50.76 -40.50
N PRO A 26 3.85 -50.27 -40.47
CA PRO A 26 4.46 -49.79 -39.24
C PRO A 26 3.51 -48.74 -38.65
N ALA A 27 3.09 -48.94 -37.41
CA ALA A 27 2.38 -47.92 -36.65
C ALA A 27 3.23 -46.65 -36.73
N ARG A 28 2.74 -45.64 -37.46
CA ARG A 28 3.36 -44.31 -37.45
C ARG A 28 3.35 -43.85 -36.01
N ALA A 29 4.53 -43.50 -35.49
CA ALA A 29 4.65 -42.84 -34.19
C ALA A 29 3.68 -41.65 -34.17
N GLU A 30 2.74 -41.68 -33.24
CA GLU A 30 1.82 -40.59 -32.95
C GLU A 30 2.65 -39.32 -32.67
N SER A 31 2.24 -38.16 -33.18
CA SER A 31 2.97 -36.89 -33.03
C SER A 31 3.30 -36.60 -31.57
N ASP A 32 4.54 -36.16 -31.35
CA ASP A 32 5.06 -35.67 -30.06
C ASP A 32 4.21 -34.54 -29.43
N LEU A 33 3.21 -33.98 -30.13
CA LEU A 33 2.28 -32.96 -29.62
C LEU A 33 0.88 -33.50 -29.25
N ALA A 34 0.49 -34.68 -29.73
CA ALA A 34 -0.82 -35.27 -29.42
C ALA A 34 -0.95 -35.56 -27.92
N GLY A 35 -2.12 -35.29 -27.34
CA GLY A 35 -2.41 -35.44 -25.91
C GLY A 35 -3.15 -34.25 -25.30
N ARG A 36 -3.44 -34.34 -24.00
CA ARG A 36 -4.03 -33.25 -23.22
C ARG A 36 -2.95 -32.40 -22.59
N TRP A 37 -3.12 -31.09 -22.64
CA TRP A 37 -2.21 -30.09 -22.09
C TRP A 37 -2.98 -29.19 -21.12
N SER A 38 -2.35 -28.76 -20.03
CA SER A 38 -2.94 -27.87 -19.04
C SER A 38 -1.90 -26.88 -18.54
N GLY A 39 -2.29 -25.64 -18.37
CA GLY A 39 -1.42 -24.60 -17.83
C GLY A 39 -2.11 -23.26 -17.84
N ASN A 40 -1.35 -22.19 -17.97
CA ASN A 40 -1.87 -20.83 -17.87
C ASN A 40 -1.50 -20.02 -19.12
N TYR A 41 -2.30 -19.01 -19.41
CA TYR A 41 -1.95 -17.97 -20.35
C TYR A 41 -2.20 -16.60 -19.75
N ASN A 42 -1.44 -15.60 -20.20
CA ASN A 42 -1.67 -14.20 -19.87
C ASN A 42 -2.24 -13.50 -21.09
N CYS A 43 -3.40 -12.87 -20.92
CA CYS A 43 -3.94 -11.93 -21.89
C CYS A 43 -4.45 -10.67 -21.19
N GLY A 44 -3.55 -9.99 -20.48
CA GLY A 44 -3.85 -8.89 -19.55
C GLY A 44 -4.20 -9.39 -18.14
N ILE A 45 -4.70 -10.61 -18.03
CA ILE A 45 -4.93 -11.35 -16.78
C ILE A 45 -4.39 -12.77 -16.94
N GLU A 46 -3.84 -13.31 -15.87
CA GLU A 46 -3.44 -14.72 -15.83
C GLU A 46 -4.70 -15.61 -15.75
N THR A 47 -4.78 -16.57 -16.66
CA THR A 47 -5.96 -17.40 -16.89
C THR A 47 -5.56 -18.86 -17.05
N THR A 48 -6.30 -19.79 -16.43
CA THR A 48 -6.08 -21.23 -16.61
C THR A 48 -6.60 -21.70 -17.96
N MET A 49 -5.89 -22.63 -18.59
CA MET A 49 -6.27 -23.26 -19.86
C MET A 49 -6.01 -24.76 -19.91
N THR A 50 -6.72 -25.41 -20.82
CA THR A 50 -6.43 -26.76 -21.30
C THR A 50 -6.48 -26.83 -22.81
N LEU A 51 -5.58 -27.59 -23.42
CA LEU A 51 -5.56 -27.87 -24.85
C LEU A 51 -5.54 -29.38 -25.05
N GLU A 52 -6.60 -29.96 -25.59
CA GLU A 52 -6.61 -31.37 -26.02
C GLU A 52 -6.24 -31.43 -27.49
N VAL A 53 -5.23 -32.23 -27.86
CA VAL A 53 -4.73 -32.37 -29.24
C VAL A 53 -4.85 -33.82 -29.67
N SER A 54 -5.43 -34.04 -30.84
CA SER A 54 -5.42 -35.32 -31.56
C SER A 54 -4.77 -35.13 -32.93
N GLU A 55 -4.03 -36.12 -33.41
CA GLU A 55 -3.47 -36.10 -34.75
C GLU A 55 -4.26 -37.00 -35.69
N LYS A 56 -4.51 -36.50 -36.90
CA LYS A 56 -5.06 -37.30 -38.00
C LYS A 56 -4.41 -36.88 -39.31
N ASP A 57 -3.77 -37.82 -39.99
CA ASP A 57 -3.12 -37.61 -41.30
C ASP A 57 -2.08 -36.45 -41.33
N GLY A 58 -1.38 -36.20 -40.21
CA GLY A 58 -0.39 -35.12 -40.09
C GLY A 58 -0.97 -33.73 -39.85
N LEU A 59 -2.30 -33.63 -39.69
CA LEU A 59 -3.01 -32.45 -39.21
C LEU A 59 -3.33 -32.63 -37.73
N LEU A 60 -3.19 -31.54 -36.97
CA LEU A 60 -3.54 -31.52 -35.56
C LEU A 60 -4.93 -30.91 -35.40
N ASP A 61 -5.85 -31.66 -34.81
CA ASP A 61 -7.13 -31.14 -34.34
C ASP A 61 -7.04 -30.96 -32.84
N GLY A 62 -7.58 -29.86 -32.30
CA GLY A 62 -7.57 -29.65 -30.87
C GLY A 62 -8.75 -28.90 -30.30
N VAL A 63 -8.93 -28.98 -28.99
CA VAL A 63 -9.94 -28.26 -28.22
C VAL A 63 -9.23 -27.42 -27.16
N PHE A 64 -9.34 -26.10 -27.30
CA PHE A 64 -8.85 -25.16 -26.30
C PHE A 64 -9.99 -24.79 -25.35
N SER A 65 -9.74 -24.90 -24.05
CA SER A 65 -10.68 -24.47 -23.00
C SER A 65 -9.98 -23.55 -22.01
N PHE A 66 -10.72 -22.61 -21.44
CA PHE A 66 -10.22 -21.64 -20.46
C PHE A 66 -11.25 -21.35 -19.37
N ASP A 67 -10.77 -20.84 -18.24
CA ASP A 67 -11.58 -20.25 -17.19
C ASP A 67 -10.99 -18.89 -16.79
N ALA A 68 -11.69 -17.81 -17.16
CA ALA A 68 -11.27 -16.43 -16.97
C ALA A 68 -12.36 -15.64 -16.24
N GLN A 69 -12.00 -15.00 -15.12
CA GLN A 69 -12.92 -14.16 -14.34
C GLN A 69 -14.23 -14.87 -13.94
N GLY A 70 -14.16 -16.18 -13.66
CA GLY A 70 -15.32 -17.00 -13.31
C GLY A 70 -16.20 -17.37 -14.50
N GLN A 71 -15.75 -17.12 -15.73
CA GLN A 71 -16.40 -17.54 -16.97
C GLN A 71 -15.55 -18.57 -17.70
N SER A 72 -16.13 -19.74 -17.97
CA SER A 72 -15.49 -20.81 -18.71
C SER A 72 -15.88 -20.80 -20.19
N GLY A 73 -14.94 -20.94 -21.11
CA GLY A 73 -15.21 -21.10 -22.55
C GLY A 73 -14.37 -22.19 -23.20
N SER A 74 -14.79 -22.67 -24.37
CA SER A 74 -14.03 -23.64 -25.16
C SER A 74 -14.34 -23.59 -26.65
N TYR A 75 -13.35 -23.88 -27.49
CA TYR A 75 -13.46 -23.86 -28.95
C TYR A 75 -12.49 -24.85 -29.61
N ARG A 76 -12.83 -25.29 -30.83
CA ARG A 76 -11.98 -26.16 -31.64
C ARG A 76 -10.88 -25.36 -32.33
N MET A 77 -9.77 -26.02 -32.59
CA MET A 77 -8.61 -25.48 -33.30
C MET A 77 -8.08 -26.51 -34.28
N ALA A 78 -7.44 -26.03 -35.35
CA ALA A 78 -6.71 -26.88 -36.29
C ALA A 78 -5.28 -26.35 -36.46
N GLY A 79 -4.30 -27.23 -36.53
CA GLY A 79 -2.90 -26.84 -36.53
C GLY A 79 -1.96 -27.83 -37.21
N ARG A 80 -0.66 -27.51 -37.15
CA ARG A 80 0.41 -28.35 -37.68
C ARG A 80 1.68 -28.21 -36.82
N LEU A 81 2.39 -29.32 -36.61
CA LEU A 81 3.72 -29.37 -36.02
C LEU A 81 4.78 -29.32 -37.14
N GLN A 82 5.77 -28.43 -36.99
CA GLN A 82 6.91 -28.30 -37.90
C GLN A 82 8.07 -29.20 -37.44
N PRO A 83 9.02 -29.56 -38.33
CA PRO A 83 10.15 -30.44 -37.98
C PRO A 83 11.06 -29.90 -36.87
N ASP A 84 11.08 -28.58 -36.67
CA ASP A 84 11.82 -27.90 -35.62
C ASP A 84 11.01 -27.74 -34.32
N ARG A 85 9.94 -28.54 -34.17
CA ARG A 85 9.03 -28.56 -33.02
C ARG A 85 8.19 -27.30 -32.80
N ARG A 86 8.22 -26.33 -33.72
CA ARG A 86 7.27 -25.21 -33.70
C ARG A 86 5.89 -25.68 -34.16
N PHE A 87 4.84 -25.19 -33.51
CA PHE A 87 3.47 -25.49 -33.91
C PHE A 87 2.63 -24.22 -33.99
N THR A 88 1.61 -24.28 -34.85
CA THR A 88 0.61 -23.22 -34.98
C THR A 88 -0.77 -23.87 -34.97
N PHE A 89 -1.67 -23.40 -34.10
CA PHE A 89 -3.09 -23.70 -34.15
C PHE A 89 -3.90 -22.44 -34.43
N VAL A 90 -4.85 -22.58 -35.34
CA VAL A 90 -5.82 -21.55 -35.73
C VAL A 90 -7.18 -21.93 -35.16
N PRO A 91 -7.91 -21.00 -34.51
CA PRO A 91 -9.23 -21.27 -33.97
C PRO A 91 -10.24 -21.56 -35.08
N ARG A 92 -11.22 -22.41 -34.79
CA ARG A 92 -12.30 -22.83 -35.67
C ARG A 92 -13.64 -22.44 -35.04
N GLU A 93 -14.46 -23.42 -34.68
CA GLU A 93 -15.80 -23.23 -34.13
C GLU A 93 -15.79 -23.20 -32.60
N TRP A 94 -16.63 -22.33 -32.02
CA TRP A 94 -16.88 -22.32 -30.58
C TRP A 94 -17.69 -23.53 -30.16
N ILE A 95 -17.30 -24.15 -29.05
CA ILE A 95 -18.09 -25.18 -28.35
C ILE A 95 -18.94 -24.50 -27.28
N LYS A 96 -18.33 -23.62 -26.47
CA LYS A 96 -18.98 -22.79 -25.46
C LYS A 96 -18.35 -21.39 -25.45
N ARG A 97 -19.11 -20.38 -25.88
CA ARG A 97 -18.64 -18.98 -25.95
C ARG A 97 -19.29 -18.13 -24.84
N PRO A 98 -18.53 -17.60 -23.88
CA PRO A 98 -19.02 -16.56 -22.98
C PRO A 98 -19.12 -15.19 -23.69
N ASP A 99 -20.00 -14.32 -23.19
CA ASP A 99 -20.20 -12.99 -23.76
C ASP A 99 -18.94 -12.12 -23.62
N GLY A 100 -18.56 -11.42 -24.69
CA GLY A 100 -17.38 -10.56 -24.74
C GLY A 100 -16.06 -11.27 -25.05
N PHE A 101 -16.04 -12.60 -25.19
CA PHE A 101 -14.81 -13.35 -25.50
C PHE A 101 -14.58 -13.58 -27.00
N THR A 102 -13.31 -13.60 -27.39
CA THR A 102 -12.82 -13.91 -28.75
C THR A 102 -11.90 -15.13 -28.72
N ALA A 103 -12.01 -16.01 -29.72
CA ALA A 103 -11.20 -17.22 -29.79
C ALA A 103 -9.76 -16.85 -30.17
N LEU A 104 -8.79 -17.41 -29.44
CA LEU A 104 -7.37 -17.10 -29.62
C LEU A 104 -6.68 -18.19 -30.44
N GLY A 105 -5.88 -17.80 -31.43
CA GLY A 105 -4.89 -18.69 -32.05
C GLY A 105 -3.69 -18.87 -31.14
N ILE A 106 -3.00 -20.00 -31.24
CA ILE A 106 -1.77 -20.27 -30.48
C ILE A 106 -0.64 -20.60 -31.45
N THR A 107 0.52 -19.99 -31.22
CA THR A 107 1.76 -20.34 -31.91
C THR A 107 2.81 -20.58 -30.86
N GLY A 108 3.47 -21.72 -30.89
CA GLY A 108 4.40 -22.11 -29.84
C GLY A 108 5.48 -23.07 -30.31
N ILE A 109 6.26 -23.53 -29.34
CA ILE A 109 7.27 -24.56 -29.49
C ILE A 109 6.98 -25.67 -28.49
N LEU A 110 7.14 -26.92 -28.95
CA LEU A 110 7.19 -28.08 -28.07
C LEU A 110 8.62 -28.22 -27.57
N ASN A 111 8.80 -28.15 -26.25
CA ASN A 111 10.14 -28.23 -25.67
C ASN A 111 10.81 -29.58 -25.92
N GLU A 112 12.14 -29.61 -25.77
CA GLU A 112 12.95 -30.82 -25.99
C GLU A 112 12.47 -32.01 -25.15
N ASN A 113 11.88 -31.74 -23.99
CA ASN A 113 11.36 -32.74 -23.06
C ASN A 113 9.99 -33.35 -23.44
N ASN A 114 9.33 -32.88 -24.51
CA ASN A 114 7.99 -33.33 -24.94
C ASN A 114 6.86 -33.19 -23.91
N ARG A 115 7.09 -32.47 -22.80
CA ARG A 115 6.17 -32.34 -21.66
C ARG A 115 5.72 -30.91 -21.43
N LEU A 116 6.32 -29.94 -22.11
CA LEU A 116 5.99 -28.53 -22.01
C LEU A 116 5.80 -27.93 -23.40
N ILE A 117 4.73 -27.15 -23.56
CA ILE A 117 4.52 -26.25 -24.69
C ILE A 117 4.49 -24.82 -24.18
N GLU A 118 5.09 -23.91 -24.94
CA GLU A 118 5.06 -22.48 -24.64
C GLU A 118 5.01 -21.67 -25.93
N GLY A 119 4.45 -20.47 -25.84
CA GLY A 119 4.26 -19.66 -27.03
C GLY A 119 3.44 -18.41 -26.80
N ARG A 120 2.86 -17.90 -27.88
CA ARG A 120 2.04 -16.69 -27.91
C ARG A 120 0.62 -16.98 -28.35
N LEU A 121 -0.30 -16.16 -27.84
CA LEU A 121 -1.68 -16.16 -28.30
C LEU A 121 -1.91 -15.00 -29.27
N SER A 122 -2.67 -15.23 -30.33
CA SER A 122 -3.04 -14.20 -31.31
C SER A 122 -4.55 -14.00 -31.29
N PRO A 123 -5.08 -12.76 -31.28
CA PRO A 123 -4.38 -11.48 -31.44
C PRO A 123 -3.88 -10.84 -30.12
N CYS A 124 -3.76 -11.59 -29.03
CA CYS A 124 -3.36 -11.03 -27.74
C CYS A 124 -1.89 -10.58 -27.73
N MET A 125 -1.59 -9.28 -27.59
CA MET A 125 -0.21 -8.77 -27.47
C MET A 125 -0.03 -7.90 -26.23
N PRO A 126 0.92 -8.21 -25.32
CA PRO A 126 1.87 -9.34 -25.33
C PRO A 126 1.26 -10.59 -24.65
N GLY A 127 0.46 -11.37 -25.38
CA GLY A 127 -0.14 -12.59 -24.83
C GLY A 127 0.79 -13.80 -24.96
N ASP A 128 1.09 -14.46 -23.85
CA ASP A 128 1.89 -15.68 -23.78
C ASP A 128 1.13 -16.82 -23.10
N PHE A 129 1.50 -18.06 -23.42
CA PHE A 129 1.00 -19.25 -22.72
C PHE A 129 2.12 -20.22 -22.40
N LYS A 130 1.87 -21.03 -21.38
CA LYS A 130 2.69 -22.16 -21.00
C LYS A 130 1.79 -23.30 -20.53
N ALA A 131 1.97 -24.49 -21.09
CA ALA A 131 1.16 -25.67 -20.77
C ALA A 131 2.01 -26.92 -20.60
N ALA A 132 1.76 -27.63 -19.53
CA ALA A 132 2.30 -28.96 -19.27
C ALA A 132 1.40 -30.02 -19.90
N ARG A 133 2.00 -31.09 -20.43
CA ARG A 133 1.26 -32.29 -20.83
C ARG A 133 0.61 -32.88 -19.59
N ALA A 134 -0.71 -33.05 -19.61
CA ALA A 134 -1.44 -33.76 -18.59
C ALA A 134 -1.02 -35.24 -18.67
N MET A 135 -0.11 -35.64 -17.77
CA MET A 135 0.25 -37.04 -17.65
C MET A 135 -0.98 -37.81 -17.14
N PRO A 136 -1.37 -38.92 -17.82
CA PRO A 136 -2.28 -39.88 -17.25
C PRO A 136 -1.83 -40.25 -15.84
N GLU A 137 -2.77 -40.49 -14.93
CA GLU A 137 -2.48 -40.88 -13.55
C GLU A 137 -1.56 -42.12 -13.45
N ALA A 138 -1.64 -42.98 -14.47
CA ALA A 138 -0.75 -44.13 -14.67
C ALA A 138 0.71 -43.73 -14.98
N GLU A 139 0.97 -42.65 -15.73
CA GLU A 139 2.34 -42.16 -16.01
C GLU A 139 2.92 -41.36 -14.84
N ARG A 140 2.10 -40.62 -14.08
CA ARG A 140 2.51 -40.04 -12.78
C ARG A 140 2.98 -41.14 -11.83
N SER A 141 2.27 -42.26 -11.80
CA SER A 141 2.65 -43.44 -11.01
C SER A 141 3.90 -44.14 -11.56
N ALA A 142 4.15 -44.12 -12.89
CA ALA A 142 5.29 -44.77 -13.54
C ALA A 142 6.63 -44.03 -13.37
N ALA A 143 6.60 -42.69 -13.29
CA ALA A 143 7.78 -41.87 -12.98
C ALA A 143 8.34 -42.13 -11.58
N MET A 144 7.47 -42.57 -10.67
CA MET A 144 7.74 -42.85 -9.25
C MET A 144 7.70 -44.34 -8.91
N ALA A 145 7.45 -45.20 -9.90
CA ALA A 145 7.36 -46.63 -9.70
C ALA A 145 8.70 -47.16 -9.18
N PRO A 146 8.67 -48.16 -8.27
CA PRO A 146 9.88 -48.82 -7.82
C PRO A 146 10.74 -49.23 -9.04
N PRO A 147 12.07 -49.17 -8.93
CA PRO A 147 12.96 -49.51 -10.03
C PRO A 147 12.59 -50.87 -10.63
N GLN A 148 12.40 -50.91 -11.95
CA GLN A 148 12.14 -52.18 -12.61
C GLN A 148 13.41 -53.04 -12.59
N PRO A 149 13.31 -54.37 -12.39
CA PRO A 149 14.46 -55.26 -12.54
C PRO A 149 15.14 -55.08 -13.90
N LEU A 150 16.44 -55.36 -13.98
CA LEU A 150 17.17 -55.32 -15.25
C LEU A 150 16.61 -56.38 -16.21
N GLN A 151 16.37 -55.98 -17.46
CA GLN A 151 15.97 -56.90 -18.52
C GLN A 151 17.21 -57.54 -19.13
N THR A 152 17.84 -58.46 -18.38
CA THR A 152 19.07 -59.10 -18.82
C THR A 152 18.83 -60.02 -20.01
N GLY A 153 19.36 -59.65 -21.17
CA GLY A 153 19.32 -60.48 -22.38
C GLY A 153 20.42 -61.54 -22.41
N ALA A 154 20.39 -62.39 -23.45
CA ALA A 154 21.40 -63.44 -23.67
C ALA A 154 22.83 -62.90 -23.69
N LEU A 155 23.06 -61.64 -24.09
CA LEU A 155 24.38 -61.03 -24.11
C LEU A 155 25.07 -60.95 -22.71
N SER A 156 24.30 -60.94 -21.62
CA SER A 156 24.85 -60.77 -20.26
C SER A 156 25.71 -61.98 -19.86
N GLY A 157 26.90 -61.73 -19.31
CA GLY A 157 27.84 -62.78 -18.90
C GLY A 157 29.31 -62.37 -19.00
N ILE A 158 30.21 -63.32 -18.74
CA ILE A 158 31.65 -63.14 -18.91
C ILE A 158 32.07 -63.67 -20.27
N TRP A 159 32.79 -62.85 -21.02
CA TRP A 159 33.28 -63.10 -22.36
C TRP A 159 34.80 -63.02 -22.36
N ALA A 160 35.48 -64.03 -22.89
CA ALA A 160 36.94 -64.04 -22.93
C ALA A 160 37.44 -64.48 -24.30
N GLY A 161 38.56 -63.90 -24.72
CA GLY A 161 39.19 -64.21 -25.99
C GLY A 161 40.34 -63.26 -26.24
N GLY A 162 40.40 -62.66 -27.42
CA GLY A 162 41.47 -61.72 -27.70
C GLY A 162 41.23 -60.76 -28.86
N ILE A 163 42.08 -59.74 -28.88
CA ILE A 163 42.12 -58.68 -29.88
C ILE A 163 43.29 -58.92 -30.82
N GLY A 164 43.03 -59.01 -32.12
CA GLY A 164 44.03 -59.20 -33.17
C GLY A 164 44.64 -57.87 -33.62
N CYS A 165 45.97 -57.75 -33.52
CA CYS A 165 46.72 -56.55 -33.83
C CYS A 165 47.84 -56.80 -34.84
N ARG A 166 47.92 -55.99 -35.90
CA ARG A 166 48.98 -55.99 -36.91
C ARG A 166 50.16 -55.13 -36.43
N MET A 167 51.24 -55.78 -36.00
CA MET A 167 52.38 -55.12 -35.37
C MET A 167 53.50 -54.67 -36.33
N ASN A 168 53.47 -55.09 -37.61
CA ASN A 168 54.49 -54.74 -38.60
C ASN A 168 53.98 -54.79 -40.06
N ARG A 169 54.71 -54.14 -40.99
CA ARG A 169 54.45 -54.22 -42.46
C ARG A 169 54.55 -55.65 -43.03
N ARG A 170 55.04 -56.62 -42.26
CA ARG A 170 55.16 -58.04 -42.66
C ARG A 170 53.91 -58.87 -42.37
N GLY A 171 52.87 -58.28 -41.76
CA GLY A 171 51.58 -58.93 -41.56
C GLY A 171 51.50 -59.87 -40.35
N ASN A 172 52.44 -59.81 -39.40
CA ASN A 172 52.33 -60.61 -38.19
C ASN A 172 51.22 -60.05 -37.28
N THR A 173 50.23 -60.90 -36.99
CA THR A 173 49.15 -60.61 -36.04
C THR A 173 49.55 -61.10 -34.65
N GLU A 174 49.55 -60.21 -33.66
CA GLU A 174 49.63 -60.55 -32.24
C GLU A 174 48.22 -60.48 -31.63
N THR A 175 47.89 -61.40 -30.73
CA THR A 175 46.61 -61.43 -30.04
C THR A 175 46.78 -61.02 -28.58
N TYR A 176 46.12 -59.95 -28.16
CA TYR A 176 46.07 -59.54 -26.75
C TYR A 176 44.85 -60.14 -26.06
N PRO A 177 44.99 -60.84 -24.92
CA PRO A 177 43.86 -61.35 -24.15
C PRO A 177 42.92 -60.23 -23.72
N LEU A 178 41.63 -60.42 -23.95
CA LEU A 178 40.55 -59.54 -23.51
C LEU A 178 39.50 -60.36 -22.77
N GLU A 179 39.14 -59.91 -21.58
CA GLU A 179 38.01 -60.40 -20.81
C GLU A 179 37.02 -59.24 -20.62
N LEU A 180 35.74 -59.48 -20.92
CA LEU A 180 34.64 -58.52 -20.74
C LEU A 180 33.57 -59.14 -19.86
N GLN A 181 33.22 -58.45 -18.78
CA GLN A 181 31.98 -58.68 -18.06
C GLN A 181 30.90 -57.79 -18.67
N VAL A 182 29.96 -58.37 -19.42
CA VAL A 182 28.94 -57.65 -20.18
C VAL A 182 27.58 -57.79 -19.50
N ILE A 183 26.83 -56.69 -19.44
CA ILE A 183 25.47 -56.62 -18.90
C ILE A 183 24.62 -55.86 -19.89
N ALA A 184 23.44 -56.40 -20.20
CA ALA A 184 22.45 -55.73 -21.04
C ALA A 184 21.18 -55.41 -20.23
N ASP A 185 20.52 -54.30 -20.55
CA ASP A 185 19.19 -53.92 -20.06
C ASP A 185 18.42 -53.27 -21.21
N GLY A 186 17.51 -54.03 -21.84
CA GLY A 186 16.90 -53.67 -23.11
C GLY A 186 17.98 -53.49 -24.19
N ASP A 187 17.97 -52.37 -24.90
CA ASP A 187 18.98 -52.05 -25.92
C ASP A 187 20.29 -51.48 -25.33
N GLY A 188 20.33 -51.16 -24.03
CA GLY A 188 21.51 -50.61 -23.37
C GLY A 188 22.50 -51.72 -22.97
N VAL A 189 23.80 -51.47 -23.15
CA VAL A 189 24.86 -52.41 -22.77
C VAL A 189 25.97 -51.70 -22.00
N GLY A 190 26.37 -52.27 -20.86
CA GLY A 190 27.59 -51.90 -20.14
C GLY A 190 28.58 -53.07 -20.16
N ALA A 191 29.88 -52.77 -20.27
CA ALA A 191 30.92 -53.78 -20.13
C ALA A 191 32.10 -53.31 -19.27
N PHE A 192 32.53 -54.14 -18.32
CA PHE A 192 33.78 -53.95 -17.59
C PHE A 192 34.84 -54.86 -18.20
N GLY A 193 35.88 -54.25 -18.77
CA GLY A 193 36.90 -54.94 -19.54
C GLY A 193 38.25 -54.99 -18.85
N HIS A 194 38.91 -56.13 -18.97
CA HIS A 194 40.30 -56.35 -18.58
C HIS A 194 41.09 -56.81 -19.82
N ILE A 195 42.08 -56.01 -20.22
CA ILE A 195 43.00 -56.35 -21.30
C ILE A 195 44.41 -56.46 -20.75
N ARG A 196 45.14 -57.48 -21.21
CA ARG A 196 46.55 -57.68 -20.88
C ARG A 196 47.43 -57.41 -22.09
N ILE A 197 48.22 -56.34 -22.03
CA ILE A 197 49.08 -55.91 -23.14
C ILE A 197 50.54 -56.28 -22.84
N TYR A 198 51.15 -57.05 -23.74
CA TYR A 198 52.55 -57.44 -23.65
C TYR A 198 53.43 -56.43 -24.42
N LYS A 199 54.53 -55.95 -23.83
CA LYS A 199 55.52 -55.13 -24.55
C LYS A 199 56.34 -56.01 -25.51
N LYS A 200 56.69 -55.46 -26.69
CA LYS A 200 57.44 -56.14 -27.76
C LYS A 200 58.78 -56.70 -27.24
N ARG A 201 59.10 -57.94 -27.61
CA ARG A 201 60.15 -58.82 -27.05
C ARG A 201 61.61 -58.29 -27.07
N ASN A 202 61.89 -57.12 -27.63
CA ASN A 202 63.25 -56.53 -27.71
C ASN A 202 63.32 -55.05 -27.25
N SER A 203 62.32 -54.55 -26.53
CA SER A 203 62.25 -53.12 -26.16
C SER A 203 62.94 -52.76 -24.83
N GLY A 204 63.55 -53.71 -24.12
CA GLY A 204 64.30 -53.45 -22.88
C GLY A 204 63.48 -52.96 -21.68
N ALA A 205 62.14 -52.94 -21.76
CA ALA A 205 61.27 -52.31 -20.77
C ALA A 205 60.21 -53.28 -20.19
N GLY A 206 60.43 -53.76 -18.95
CA GLY A 206 59.42 -54.11 -17.94
C GLY A 206 58.40 -55.25 -18.20
N PRO A 207 57.62 -55.65 -17.15
CA PRO A 207 56.56 -56.67 -17.21
C PRO A 207 55.33 -56.23 -18.04
N ALA A 208 54.44 -57.19 -18.36
CA ALA A 208 53.15 -56.93 -19.00
C ALA A 208 52.31 -55.92 -18.20
N PHE A 209 51.44 -55.17 -18.89
CA PHE A 209 50.56 -54.19 -18.24
C PHE A 209 49.11 -54.64 -18.39
N ASP A 210 48.38 -54.55 -17.29
CA ASP A 210 46.95 -54.78 -17.23
C ASP A 210 46.24 -53.43 -17.36
N GLN A 211 45.15 -53.39 -18.15
CA GLN A 211 44.27 -52.23 -18.22
C GLN A 211 42.85 -52.65 -17.87
N PHE A 212 42.21 -51.87 -17.02
CA PHE A 212 40.81 -52.01 -16.65
C PHE A 212 40.01 -50.84 -17.23
N MET A 213 38.86 -51.13 -17.84
CA MET A 213 38.04 -50.11 -18.49
C MET A 213 36.55 -50.36 -18.32
N LEU A 214 35.79 -49.27 -18.23
CA LEU A 214 34.34 -49.28 -18.35
C LEU A 214 33.95 -48.85 -19.76
N LEU A 215 33.10 -49.63 -20.41
CA LEU A 215 32.56 -49.39 -21.73
C LEU A 215 31.04 -49.29 -21.62
N SER A 216 30.44 -48.40 -22.40
CA SER A 216 29.00 -48.27 -22.51
C SER A 216 28.60 -48.29 -23.98
N GLY A 217 27.43 -48.82 -24.28
CA GLY A 217 27.05 -49.11 -25.65
C GLY A 217 25.61 -49.51 -25.82
N ARG A 218 25.32 -50.06 -26.99
CA ARG A 218 24.00 -50.53 -27.37
C ARG A 218 24.06 -51.86 -28.10
N GLN A 219 22.97 -52.62 -27.99
CA GLN A 219 22.68 -53.74 -28.86
C GLN A 219 21.49 -53.41 -29.77
N ASP A 220 21.56 -53.87 -31.01
CA ASP A 220 20.46 -53.80 -31.98
C ASP A 220 20.33 -55.18 -32.64
N GLY A 221 19.40 -55.98 -32.11
CA GLY A 221 19.24 -57.38 -32.50
C GLY A 221 20.51 -58.21 -32.22
N THR A 222 21.28 -58.47 -33.28
CA THR A 222 22.54 -59.23 -33.21
C THR A 222 23.78 -58.34 -33.31
N SER A 223 23.64 -57.02 -33.45
CA SER A 223 24.76 -56.09 -33.46
C SER A 223 25.05 -55.57 -32.06
N LEU A 224 26.33 -55.46 -31.70
CA LEU A 224 26.84 -54.86 -30.47
C LEU A 224 27.78 -53.71 -30.82
N THR A 225 27.59 -52.57 -30.18
CA THR A 225 28.53 -51.44 -30.25
C THR A 225 28.83 -50.96 -28.85
N LEU A 226 30.09 -50.99 -28.44
CA LEU A 226 30.64 -50.48 -27.18
C LEU A 226 31.64 -49.38 -27.47
N GLU A 227 31.49 -48.22 -26.84
CA GLU A 227 32.33 -47.05 -27.12
C GLU A 227 32.68 -46.26 -25.85
N ASN A 228 33.51 -45.22 -26.03
CA ASN A 228 33.80 -44.20 -25.03
C ASN A 228 34.34 -44.79 -23.71
N PRO A 229 35.43 -45.57 -23.75
CA PRO A 229 35.98 -46.18 -22.56
C PRO A 229 36.29 -45.14 -21.47
N LEU A 230 36.10 -45.52 -20.22
CA LEU A 230 36.70 -44.87 -19.07
C LEU A 230 37.76 -45.81 -18.50
N MET A 231 39.03 -45.41 -18.59
CA MET A 231 40.15 -46.19 -18.05
C MET A 231 40.16 -46.06 -16.53
N VAL A 232 40.10 -47.20 -15.85
CA VAL A 232 40.18 -47.28 -14.37
C VAL A 232 41.64 -47.39 -13.93
N ASP A 233 42.46 -48.10 -14.71
CA ASP A 233 43.93 -48.12 -14.58
C ASP A 233 44.57 -48.13 -15.98
N ARG A 234 45.56 -47.25 -16.19
CA ARG A 234 46.26 -47.09 -17.48
C ARG A 234 47.44 -48.04 -17.66
N GLY A 235 48.00 -48.59 -16.58
CA GLY A 235 49.20 -49.43 -16.65
C GLY A 235 50.38 -48.81 -17.41
N GLY A 236 50.41 -47.49 -17.64
CA GLY A 236 51.47 -46.77 -18.36
C GLY A 236 51.54 -46.93 -19.89
N ALA A 237 50.51 -47.42 -20.58
CA ALA A 237 50.58 -47.74 -22.03
C ALA A 237 50.03 -46.66 -22.98
N GLN A 238 50.58 -46.59 -24.21
CA GLN A 238 50.12 -45.72 -25.31
C GLN A 238 48.96 -46.31 -26.14
N ALA A 239 48.70 -47.62 -26.03
CA ALA A 239 47.60 -48.28 -26.73
C ALA A 239 46.36 -48.35 -25.82
N GLN A 240 45.22 -47.92 -26.36
CA GLN A 240 43.94 -47.86 -25.64
C GLN A 240 42.83 -48.41 -26.54
N LEU A 241 41.98 -49.28 -25.99
CA LEU A 241 40.77 -49.75 -26.65
C LEU A 241 39.70 -48.66 -26.57
N LYS A 242 39.45 -47.95 -27.68
CA LYS A 242 38.47 -46.86 -27.78
C LYS A 242 37.04 -47.33 -28.01
N GLY A 243 36.85 -48.57 -28.42
CA GLY A 243 35.54 -49.15 -28.67
C GLY A 243 35.63 -50.51 -29.36
N LEU A 244 34.50 -51.19 -29.41
CA LEU A 244 34.30 -52.52 -29.99
C LEU A 244 32.95 -52.51 -30.71
N ALA A 245 32.91 -52.97 -31.96
CA ALA A 245 31.68 -53.17 -32.70
C ALA A 245 31.68 -54.58 -33.30
N GLY A 246 30.64 -55.38 -33.08
CA GLY A 246 30.64 -56.78 -33.51
C GLY A 246 29.27 -57.41 -33.54
N ASN A 247 29.21 -58.64 -34.05
CA ASN A 247 28.00 -59.45 -34.07
C ASN A 247 27.97 -60.39 -32.87
N ILE A 248 26.81 -60.48 -32.25
CA ILE A 248 26.46 -61.34 -31.12
C ILE A 248 25.97 -62.69 -31.69
N GLY A 249 26.76 -63.73 -31.52
CA GLY A 249 26.35 -65.12 -31.70
C GLY A 249 25.80 -65.72 -30.40
N THR A 250 25.45 -67.00 -30.43
CA THR A 250 24.96 -67.71 -29.23
C THR A 250 26.00 -67.73 -28.11
N ASP A 251 27.26 -68.05 -28.46
CA ASP A 251 28.39 -68.17 -27.53
C ASP A 251 29.65 -67.43 -28.00
N SER A 252 29.55 -66.57 -29.01
CA SER A 252 30.66 -65.76 -29.50
C SER A 252 30.29 -64.30 -29.76
N ILE A 253 31.27 -63.41 -29.63
CA ILE A 253 31.22 -62.03 -30.13
C ILE A 253 32.38 -61.87 -31.09
N GLU A 254 32.08 -61.54 -32.35
CA GLU A 254 33.09 -61.34 -33.39
C GLU A 254 32.90 -59.99 -34.05
N GLY A 255 33.98 -59.23 -34.20
CA GLY A 255 33.88 -57.88 -34.74
C GLY A 255 35.19 -57.15 -34.88
N GLN A 256 35.08 -55.83 -34.90
CA GLN A 256 36.17 -54.89 -35.00
C GLN A 256 36.37 -54.14 -33.68
N VAL A 257 37.59 -53.67 -33.48
CA VAL A 257 37.96 -52.80 -32.36
C VAL A 257 38.52 -51.49 -32.87
N SER A 258 38.31 -50.43 -32.10
CA SER A 258 38.98 -49.16 -32.30
C SER A 258 40.19 -49.10 -31.36
N MET A 259 41.31 -49.68 -31.79
CA MET A 259 42.59 -49.63 -31.05
C MET A 259 43.74 -49.49 -32.04
N SER A 260 44.77 -48.68 -31.71
CA SER A 260 45.87 -48.41 -32.64
C SER A 260 46.59 -49.71 -33.03
N GLY A 261 46.62 -50.00 -34.34
CA GLY A 261 47.23 -51.21 -34.90
C GLY A 261 46.40 -52.49 -34.75
N CYS A 262 45.14 -52.40 -34.31
CA CYS A 262 44.27 -53.56 -34.08
C CYS A 262 42.98 -53.45 -34.87
N GLU A 263 42.52 -54.60 -35.40
CA GLU A 263 41.44 -54.63 -36.38
C GLU A 263 40.31 -55.57 -35.98
N THR A 264 40.59 -56.64 -35.24
CA THR A 264 39.60 -57.70 -34.96
C THR A 264 39.50 -58.04 -33.48
N VAL A 265 38.33 -58.50 -33.08
CA VAL A 265 38.08 -59.12 -31.77
C VAL A 265 37.29 -60.40 -31.95
N SER A 266 37.65 -61.42 -31.18
CA SER A 266 36.90 -62.66 -31.06
C SER A 266 36.85 -63.05 -29.60
N LEU A 267 35.64 -63.08 -29.04
CA LEU A 267 35.36 -63.48 -27.66
C LEU A 267 34.44 -64.69 -27.67
N LYS A 268 34.63 -65.57 -26.69
CA LYS A 268 33.72 -66.68 -26.41
C LYS A 268 33.13 -66.51 -25.01
N ARG A 269 31.90 -66.97 -24.82
CA ARG A 269 31.28 -67.00 -23.49
C ARG A 269 32.10 -67.91 -22.57
N LYS A 270 32.57 -67.36 -21.46
CA LYS A 270 33.34 -68.04 -20.42
C LYS A 270 32.46 -68.48 -19.25
N GLY A 271 31.41 -67.72 -18.92
CA GLY A 271 30.52 -68.04 -17.82
C GLY A 271 29.41 -67.02 -17.58
N ALA A 272 28.65 -67.25 -16.50
CA ALA A 272 27.65 -66.32 -15.99
C ALA A 272 28.31 -65.06 -15.40
N LEU A 273 27.51 -64.02 -15.18
CA LEU A 273 27.96 -62.76 -14.60
C LEU A 273 28.58 -62.97 -13.21
N GLN A 274 29.73 -62.34 -12.94
CA GLN A 274 30.25 -62.25 -11.58
C GLN A 274 29.52 -61.15 -10.81
N GLN A 275 28.67 -61.52 -9.86
CA GLN A 275 27.94 -60.55 -9.05
C GLN A 275 28.86 -59.93 -8.00
N VAL A 276 28.76 -58.61 -7.83
CA VAL A 276 29.38 -57.87 -6.73
C VAL A 276 28.30 -57.57 -5.70
N ALA A 277 28.53 -58.01 -4.46
CA ALA A 277 27.59 -57.80 -3.38
C ALA A 277 27.46 -56.31 -3.06
N VAL A 278 26.22 -55.84 -2.86
CA VAL A 278 25.95 -54.49 -2.38
C VAL A 278 25.94 -54.51 -0.84
N PRO A 279 26.82 -53.74 -0.16
CA PRO A 279 26.79 -53.63 1.29
C PRO A 279 25.43 -53.18 1.82
N ALA A 280 24.98 -53.77 2.93
CA ALA A 280 23.69 -53.41 3.56
C ALA A 280 23.61 -51.92 3.94
N THR A 281 24.75 -51.27 4.21
CA THR A 281 24.85 -49.84 4.49
C THR A 281 24.49 -48.95 3.30
N LEU A 282 24.54 -49.48 2.07
CA LEU A 282 24.15 -48.78 0.84
C LEU A 282 22.73 -49.14 0.38
N ALA A 283 22.08 -50.12 1.00
CA ALA A 283 20.76 -50.60 0.60
C ALA A 283 19.65 -49.57 0.88
N GLY A 284 18.65 -49.54 -0.01
CA GLY A 284 17.45 -48.70 0.12
C GLY A 284 17.45 -47.47 -0.80
N THR A 285 16.61 -46.50 -0.47
CA THR A 285 16.45 -45.25 -1.21
C THR A 285 17.23 -44.14 -0.53
N TRP A 286 17.93 -43.34 -1.32
CA TRP A 286 18.69 -42.18 -0.89
C TRP A 286 18.29 -40.97 -1.74
N MET A 287 18.19 -39.79 -1.16
CA MET A 287 17.87 -38.58 -1.90
C MET A 287 18.74 -37.39 -1.51
N GLY A 288 18.83 -36.43 -2.41
CA GLY A 288 19.59 -35.21 -2.19
C GLY A 288 19.57 -34.34 -3.42
N THR A 289 20.52 -33.42 -3.47
CA THR A 289 20.62 -32.43 -4.54
C THR A 289 22.06 -32.31 -5.01
N ALA A 290 22.25 -31.86 -6.25
CA ALA A 290 23.55 -31.71 -6.88
C ALA A 290 23.66 -30.40 -7.67
N GLY A 291 24.88 -30.04 -8.03
CA GLY A 291 25.22 -28.79 -8.71
C GLY A 291 25.56 -27.66 -7.73
N ARG A 292 26.14 -26.57 -8.24
CA ARG A 292 26.60 -25.44 -7.39
C ARG A 292 25.48 -24.72 -6.65
N GLN A 293 24.25 -24.85 -7.15
CA GLN A 293 23.07 -24.17 -6.63
C GLN A 293 21.97 -25.19 -6.23
N ASN A 294 22.32 -26.46 -6.02
CA ASN A 294 21.34 -27.52 -5.77
C ASN A 294 20.27 -27.55 -6.89
N GLU A 295 20.70 -27.34 -8.13
CA GLU A 295 19.82 -27.22 -9.29
C GLU A 295 19.36 -28.58 -9.83
N THR A 296 19.98 -29.68 -9.38
CA THR A 296 19.57 -31.03 -9.75
C THR A 296 19.07 -31.79 -8.53
N SER A 297 17.91 -32.41 -8.62
CA SER A 297 17.44 -33.38 -7.63
C SER A 297 17.93 -34.76 -8.00
N VAL A 298 18.42 -35.52 -7.04
CA VAL A 298 19.00 -36.86 -7.26
C VAL A 298 18.40 -37.84 -6.27
N ILE A 299 17.93 -38.97 -6.79
CA ILE A 299 17.43 -40.10 -6.01
C ILE A 299 18.21 -41.34 -6.46
N LEU A 300 18.73 -42.09 -5.51
CA LEU A 300 19.42 -43.35 -5.77
C LEU A 300 18.65 -44.47 -5.09
N HIS A 301 18.21 -45.44 -5.87
CA HIS A 301 17.65 -46.68 -5.36
C HIS A 301 18.70 -47.79 -5.46
N ALA A 302 19.07 -48.40 -4.35
CA ALA A 302 19.94 -49.57 -4.30
C ALA A 302 19.08 -50.82 -4.12
N MET A 303 19.17 -51.74 -5.08
CA MET A 303 18.40 -52.99 -5.15
C MET A 303 19.33 -54.19 -4.91
N PRO A 304 19.77 -54.45 -3.67
CA PRO A 304 20.72 -55.52 -3.35
C PRO A 304 20.16 -56.93 -3.61
N ASP A 305 18.85 -57.09 -3.49
CA ASP A 305 18.15 -58.38 -3.63
C ASP A 305 17.74 -58.72 -5.07
N ALA A 306 18.03 -57.84 -6.04
CA ALA A 306 17.78 -58.09 -7.45
C ALA A 306 18.82 -59.03 -8.05
N ASP A 307 18.47 -59.70 -9.15
CA ASP A 307 19.39 -60.59 -9.90
C ASP A 307 19.59 -60.09 -11.34
N PRO A 308 20.75 -59.48 -11.68
CA PRO A 308 21.85 -59.12 -10.77
C PRO A 308 21.52 -57.89 -9.90
N PRO A 309 22.23 -57.67 -8.78
CA PRO A 309 22.08 -56.48 -7.96
C PRO A 309 22.37 -55.22 -8.79
N PHE A 310 21.57 -54.16 -8.60
CA PHE A 310 21.75 -52.92 -9.35
C PHE A 310 21.32 -51.69 -8.56
N PHE A 311 21.68 -50.53 -9.10
CA PHE A 311 21.25 -49.22 -8.64
C PHE A 311 20.49 -48.52 -9.75
N GLU A 312 19.46 -47.76 -9.41
CA GLU A 312 18.82 -46.83 -10.33
C GLU A 312 19.04 -45.41 -9.81
N LEU A 313 19.74 -44.60 -10.60
CA LEU A 313 19.89 -43.17 -10.34
C LEU A 313 18.83 -42.42 -11.13
N GLN A 314 17.98 -41.70 -10.42
CA GLN A 314 16.98 -40.80 -10.98
C GLN A 314 17.46 -39.37 -10.72
N ALA A 315 17.48 -38.54 -11.75
CA ALA A 315 17.82 -37.13 -11.61
C ALA A 315 16.85 -36.23 -12.37
N THR A 316 16.54 -35.08 -11.81
CA THR A 316 15.69 -34.07 -12.44
C THR A 316 16.31 -32.68 -12.40
N TYR A 317 16.19 -31.92 -13.48
CA TYR A 317 16.82 -30.61 -13.64
C TYR A 317 15.96 -29.69 -14.52
N PRO A 318 15.87 -28.38 -14.22
CA PRO A 318 16.22 -27.75 -12.95
C PRO A 318 15.22 -28.16 -11.84
N ALA A 319 15.71 -28.54 -10.67
CA ALA A 319 14.92 -29.02 -9.54
C ALA A 319 13.93 -27.97 -9.01
N ASN A 320 14.19 -26.69 -9.25
CA ASN A 320 13.32 -25.58 -8.84
C ASN A 320 12.11 -25.38 -9.76
N LEU A 321 12.07 -25.96 -10.97
CA LEU A 321 10.90 -25.84 -11.84
C LEU A 321 9.80 -26.85 -11.48
N PRO A 322 8.54 -26.66 -11.89
CA PRO A 322 7.50 -27.68 -11.76
C PRO A 322 7.86 -28.98 -12.50
N ASP A 323 7.39 -30.14 -12.02
CA ASP A 323 7.75 -31.47 -12.54
C ASP A 323 7.65 -31.63 -14.07
N ALA A 324 6.64 -31.02 -14.69
CA ALA A 324 6.44 -31.11 -16.14
C ALA A 324 7.50 -30.36 -16.96
N GLU A 325 8.17 -29.39 -16.35
CA GLU A 325 9.22 -28.60 -16.98
C GLU A 325 10.61 -29.19 -16.75
N ARG A 326 10.74 -30.13 -15.80
CA ARG A 326 12.00 -30.76 -15.46
C ARG A 326 12.41 -31.75 -16.55
N ASP A 327 13.65 -31.63 -16.99
CA ASP A 327 14.37 -32.70 -17.68
C ASP A 327 14.66 -33.83 -16.69
N ARG A 328 14.69 -35.06 -17.19
CA ARG A 328 14.77 -36.29 -16.39
C ARG A 328 15.86 -37.20 -16.90
N LEU A 329 16.49 -37.90 -15.97
CA LEU A 329 17.45 -38.96 -16.23
C LEU A 329 17.11 -40.14 -15.34
N ARG A 330 16.98 -41.35 -15.92
CA ARG A 330 16.96 -42.62 -15.20
C ARG A 330 18.09 -43.49 -15.74
N LEU A 331 19.10 -43.71 -14.90
CA LEU A 331 20.31 -44.44 -15.23
C LEU A 331 20.35 -45.75 -14.43
N ALA A 332 20.39 -46.88 -15.13
CA ALA A 332 20.64 -48.18 -14.51
C ALA A 332 22.16 -48.39 -14.37
N LEU A 333 22.59 -48.69 -13.15
CA LEU A 333 23.98 -48.79 -12.73
C LEU A 333 24.21 -50.17 -12.09
N VAL A 334 25.26 -50.88 -12.46
CA VAL A 334 25.57 -52.19 -11.86
C VAL A 334 26.94 -52.18 -11.19
N PRO A 335 27.08 -52.68 -9.94
CA PRO A 335 28.38 -52.79 -9.30
C PRO A 335 29.26 -53.81 -10.02
N VAL A 336 30.49 -53.42 -10.34
CA VAL A 336 31.48 -54.26 -11.04
C VAL A 336 32.77 -54.47 -10.25
N VAL A 337 33.08 -53.58 -9.30
CA VAL A 337 34.22 -53.72 -8.39
C VAL A 337 33.83 -53.19 -7.01
N GLU A 338 34.25 -53.90 -5.96
CA GLU A 338 34.24 -53.43 -4.57
C GLU A 338 35.69 -53.33 -4.10
N GLN A 339 36.04 -52.20 -3.48
CA GLN A 339 37.35 -52.01 -2.88
C GLN A 339 37.24 -51.03 -1.70
N ASP A 340 37.70 -51.47 -0.53
CA ASP A 340 37.78 -50.68 0.71
C ASP A 340 36.43 -50.00 1.08
N GLY A 341 35.31 -50.70 0.87
CA GLY A 341 33.96 -50.19 1.15
C GLY A 341 33.41 -49.22 0.10
N ARG A 342 34.08 -49.10 -1.06
CA ARG A 342 33.63 -48.30 -2.21
C ARG A 342 33.23 -49.22 -3.34
N LEU A 343 32.09 -48.93 -3.97
CA LEU A 343 31.61 -49.63 -5.16
C LEU A 343 31.87 -48.79 -6.41
N LEU A 344 32.47 -49.41 -7.42
CA LEU A 344 32.46 -48.88 -8.78
C LEU A 344 31.23 -49.39 -9.51
N LEU A 345 30.35 -48.47 -9.88
CA LEU A 345 29.14 -48.74 -10.62
C LEU A 345 29.33 -48.40 -12.10
N MET A 346 28.93 -49.33 -12.94
CA MET A 346 28.94 -49.23 -14.40
C MET A 346 27.55 -48.84 -14.92
N PRO A 347 27.43 -47.78 -15.73
CA PRO A 347 26.20 -47.49 -16.46
C PRO A 347 25.90 -48.58 -17.48
N VAL A 348 24.72 -49.19 -17.38
CA VAL A 348 24.25 -50.24 -18.30
C VAL A 348 23.24 -49.66 -19.28
N SER A 349 22.27 -48.90 -18.80
CA SER A 349 21.22 -48.32 -19.64
C SER A 349 20.81 -46.93 -19.17
N ARG A 350 20.32 -46.14 -20.13
CA ARG A 350 19.60 -44.88 -19.89
C ARG A 350 18.13 -45.14 -20.20
N ARG A 351 17.37 -45.51 -19.17
CA ARG A 351 15.93 -45.85 -19.28
C ARG A 351 15.10 -44.61 -19.60
N GLU A 352 15.55 -43.45 -19.15
CA GLU A 352 14.96 -42.14 -19.47
C GLU A 352 16.08 -41.10 -19.55
N ALA A 353 16.04 -40.21 -20.55
CA ALA A 353 16.97 -39.10 -20.68
C ALA A 353 16.34 -38.02 -21.57
N THR A 354 15.81 -36.96 -20.95
CA THR A 354 15.13 -35.85 -21.65
C THR A 354 15.94 -34.55 -21.57
N GLY A 355 15.69 -33.63 -22.51
CA GLY A 355 16.34 -32.30 -22.61
C GLY A 355 17.85 -32.34 -22.41
N VAL A 356 18.37 -31.63 -21.38
CA VAL A 356 19.81 -31.51 -21.10
C VAL A 356 20.52 -32.82 -20.75
N PHE A 357 19.77 -33.87 -20.40
CA PHE A 357 20.32 -35.22 -20.15
C PHE A 357 20.38 -36.09 -21.41
N GLY A 358 19.70 -35.67 -22.49
CA GLY A 358 19.62 -36.40 -23.75
C GLY A 358 20.94 -36.51 -24.50
N THR A 359 20.95 -37.33 -25.56
CA THR A 359 22.12 -37.56 -26.43
C THR A 359 22.21 -36.60 -27.62
N GLY A 360 21.29 -35.63 -27.73
CA GLY A 360 21.19 -34.68 -28.84
C GLY A 360 22.38 -33.71 -28.94
N SER A 361 22.54 -33.06 -30.09
CA SER A 361 23.61 -32.09 -30.39
C SER A 361 23.40 -30.70 -29.77
N GLY A 362 22.63 -30.61 -28.69
CA GLY A 362 22.39 -29.35 -27.98
C GLY A 362 23.67 -28.76 -27.38
N PRO A 363 23.77 -27.42 -27.26
CA PRO A 363 24.97 -26.73 -26.78
C PRO A 363 25.25 -26.92 -25.28
N VAL A 364 24.28 -27.39 -24.50
CA VAL A 364 24.40 -27.59 -23.05
C VAL A 364 23.98 -29.01 -22.69
N ARG A 365 24.90 -29.78 -22.11
CA ARG A 365 24.64 -31.13 -21.59
C ARG A 365 24.92 -31.16 -20.10
N HIS A 366 24.02 -31.76 -19.34
CA HIS A 366 24.19 -31.88 -17.89
C HIS A 366 25.28 -32.90 -17.52
N ALA A 367 26.06 -32.62 -16.47
CA ALA A 367 27.21 -33.45 -16.09
C ALA A 367 26.84 -34.91 -15.77
N LEU A 368 25.73 -35.15 -15.06
CA LEU A 368 25.25 -36.52 -14.77
C LEU A 368 24.92 -37.32 -16.04
N GLY A 369 24.44 -36.64 -17.10
CA GLY A 369 24.20 -37.27 -18.40
C GLY A 369 25.48 -37.67 -19.14
N GLN A 370 26.66 -37.30 -18.62
CA GLN A 370 27.98 -37.61 -19.20
C GLN A 370 28.77 -38.64 -18.37
N TRP A 371 28.22 -39.13 -17.26
CA TRP A 371 28.90 -40.10 -16.41
C TRP A 371 29.12 -41.41 -17.16
N ARG A 372 30.36 -41.91 -17.09
CA ARG A 372 30.82 -43.19 -17.66
C ARG A 372 31.04 -44.25 -16.58
N GLY A 373 31.12 -43.82 -15.32
CA GLY A 373 31.20 -44.65 -14.13
C GLY A 373 30.74 -43.83 -12.92
N VAL A 374 30.38 -44.50 -11.83
CA VAL A 374 30.03 -43.85 -10.56
C VAL A 374 30.72 -44.57 -9.43
N LEU A 375 31.42 -43.84 -8.56
CA LEU A 375 31.88 -44.39 -7.29
C LEU A 375 30.85 -44.09 -6.21
N VAL A 376 30.53 -45.11 -5.42
CA VAL A 376 29.57 -45.03 -4.32
C VAL A 376 30.20 -45.53 -3.05
N SER A 377 30.05 -44.77 -1.97
CA SER A 377 30.55 -45.14 -0.65
C SER A 377 29.61 -44.70 0.45
N ALA A 378 29.60 -45.44 1.56
CA ALA A 378 28.87 -45.03 2.76
C ALA A 378 29.60 -43.84 3.41
N GLY A 379 28.86 -42.76 3.70
CA GLY A 379 29.34 -41.59 4.43
C GLY A 379 29.03 -41.67 5.93
N SER A 380 29.35 -40.61 6.69
CA SER A 380 28.97 -40.49 8.10
C SER A 380 27.48 -40.15 8.26
N ASN A 381 26.83 -40.65 9.32
CA ASN A 381 25.44 -40.35 9.71
C ASN A 381 24.38 -40.67 8.64
N GLU A 382 24.20 -41.95 8.27
CA GLU A 382 23.16 -42.38 7.31
C GLU A 382 23.17 -41.56 6.00
N SER A 383 24.35 -41.40 5.41
CA SER A 383 24.49 -40.77 4.10
C SER A 383 25.28 -41.65 3.13
N VAL A 384 25.02 -41.46 1.84
CA VAL A 384 25.75 -42.09 0.75
C VAL A 384 26.39 -40.99 -0.09
N GLU A 385 27.65 -41.20 -0.44
CA GLU A 385 28.39 -40.31 -1.31
C GLU A 385 28.47 -40.92 -2.70
N LEU A 386 28.05 -40.13 -3.70
CA LEU A 386 28.14 -40.46 -5.11
C LEU A 386 29.19 -39.59 -5.77
N ARG A 387 30.04 -40.21 -6.59
CA ARG A 387 30.99 -39.47 -7.41
C ARG A 387 30.95 -39.96 -8.85
N GLY A 388 30.54 -39.06 -9.74
CA GLY A 388 30.58 -39.28 -11.17
C GLY A 388 31.99 -39.33 -11.72
N LEU A 389 32.22 -40.28 -12.63
CA LEU A 389 33.46 -40.42 -13.38
C LEU A 389 33.14 -40.15 -14.85
N ALA A 390 33.51 -38.97 -15.35
CA ALA A 390 33.32 -38.58 -16.75
C ALA A 390 34.62 -38.66 -17.54
N ARG A 391 35.76 -38.46 -16.87
CA ARG A 391 37.12 -38.44 -17.43
C ARG A 391 38.05 -39.30 -16.60
N GLU A 392 39.15 -39.72 -17.20
CA GLU A 392 40.16 -40.55 -16.53
C GLU A 392 40.83 -39.83 -15.34
N SER A 393 40.92 -38.50 -15.38
CA SER A 393 41.40 -37.69 -14.25
C SER A 393 40.52 -37.83 -13.01
N ASP A 394 39.23 -38.13 -13.19
CA ASP A 394 38.27 -38.23 -12.08
C ASP A 394 38.53 -39.51 -11.26
N VAL A 395 38.99 -40.57 -11.93
CA VAL A 395 39.39 -41.84 -11.30
C VAL A 395 40.63 -41.61 -10.43
N ALA A 396 41.65 -40.97 -10.98
CA ALA A 396 42.89 -40.65 -10.23
C ALA A 396 42.60 -39.75 -9.03
N ALA A 397 41.71 -38.76 -9.17
CA ALA A 397 41.33 -37.88 -8.07
C ALA A 397 40.49 -38.59 -7.00
N ALA A 398 39.75 -39.66 -7.35
CA ALA A 398 39.01 -40.48 -6.39
C ALA A 398 39.92 -41.35 -5.50
N ALA A 399 41.16 -41.59 -5.94
CA ALA A 399 42.16 -42.35 -5.19
C ALA A 399 42.94 -41.54 -4.13
N GLY A 400 42.68 -40.23 -3.92
CA GLY A 400 43.25 -39.50 -2.79
C GLY A 400 43.66 -38.03 -2.97
N SER A 401 43.16 -37.30 -3.99
CA SER A 401 43.49 -35.86 -4.17
C SER A 401 42.51 -34.93 -3.42
N PRO A 402 42.96 -33.83 -2.78
CA PRO A 402 42.08 -32.83 -2.14
C PRO A 402 41.08 -32.15 -3.09
N GLN A 403 41.40 -32.07 -4.39
CA GLN A 403 40.46 -31.57 -5.42
C GLN A 403 39.23 -32.49 -5.61
N ALA A 404 39.23 -33.66 -4.96
CA ALA A 404 38.13 -34.63 -4.93
C ALA A 404 36.82 -34.08 -4.34
N LEU A 405 36.88 -33.15 -3.40
CA LEU A 405 35.73 -32.77 -2.57
C LEU A 405 34.64 -31.97 -3.33
N GLN A 406 34.97 -31.32 -4.45
CA GLN A 406 34.04 -30.40 -5.12
C GLN A 406 32.97 -31.07 -6.00
N ASN A 407 33.07 -32.38 -6.28
CA ASN A 407 32.16 -33.10 -7.19
C ASN A 407 31.46 -34.31 -6.55
N THR A 408 31.50 -34.42 -5.22
CA THR A 408 30.77 -35.47 -4.48
C THR A 408 29.34 -35.02 -4.23
N ILE A 409 28.38 -35.84 -4.63
CA ILE A 409 26.97 -35.66 -4.30
C ILE A 409 26.70 -36.45 -3.03
N ARG A 410 26.25 -35.78 -1.98
CA ARG A 410 25.83 -36.43 -0.73
C ARG A 410 24.32 -36.65 -0.77
N LEU A 411 23.90 -37.88 -0.54
CA LEU A 411 22.51 -38.28 -0.41
C LEU A 411 22.23 -38.77 1.01
N THR A 412 21.03 -38.54 1.51
CA THR A 412 20.57 -38.98 2.83
C THR A 412 19.35 -39.89 2.71
N ARG A 413 19.09 -40.67 3.75
CA ARG A 413 17.93 -41.54 3.81
C ARG A 413 16.65 -40.69 3.97
N PRO A 414 15.66 -40.80 3.06
CA PRO A 414 14.46 -40.00 3.15
C PRO A 414 13.48 -40.52 4.20
N THR A 415 12.84 -39.59 4.90
CA THR A 415 11.66 -39.87 5.73
C THR A 415 10.47 -40.31 4.88
N LYS A 416 9.46 -40.93 5.52
CA LYS A 416 8.23 -41.34 4.82
C LYS A 416 7.53 -40.17 4.11
N GLN A 417 7.46 -39.01 4.78
CA GLN A 417 6.82 -37.81 4.21
C GLN A 417 7.60 -37.26 3.01
N GLN A 418 8.94 -37.29 3.05
CA GLN A 418 9.77 -36.91 1.91
C GLN A 418 9.57 -37.87 0.73
N GLN A 419 9.45 -39.18 0.99
CA GLN A 419 9.15 -40.15 -0.07
C GLN A 419 7.77 -39.90 -0.69
N GLU A 420 6.75 -39.63 0.12
CA GLU A 420 5.39 -39.31 -0.34
C GLU A 420 5.36 -37.99 -1.14
N ALA A 421 6.08 -36.96 -0.69
CA ALA A 421 6.16 -35.67 -1.38
C ALA A 421 6.85 -35.82 -2.75
N VAL A 422 7.99 -36.50 -2.80
CA VAL A 422 8.68 -36.79 -4.06
C VAL A 422 7.78 -37.67 -4.96
N ALA A 423 7.05 -38.63 -4.38
CA ALA A 423 6.03 -39.42 -5.09
C ALA A 423 4.88 -38.61 -5.70
N SER A 424 4.62 -37.42 -5.17
CA SER A 424 3.67 -36.47 -5.77
C SER A 424 4.28 -35.55 -6.84
N GLY A 425 5.58 -35.70 -7.14
CA GLY A 425 6.31 -34.88 -8.11
C GLY A 425 7.02 -33.65 -7.51
N GLU A 426 6.98 -33.47 -6.20
CA GLU A 426 7.70 -32.38 -5.52
C GLU A 426 9.22 -32.65 -5.50
N ALA A 427 10.03 -31.60 -5.43
CA ALA A 427 11.48 -31.75 -5.38
C ALA A 427 11.95 -32.08 -3.95
N PRO A 428 12.97 -32.96 -3.79
CA PRO A 428 13.66 -33.15 -2.52
C PRO A 428 14.02 -31.82 -1.85
N PRO A 429 13.82 -31.70 -0.53
CA PRO A 429 14.04 -30.45 0.19
C PRO A 429 15.50 -30.04 0.13
N ILE A 430 15.76 -28.74 0.25
CA ILE A 430 17.12 -28.24 0.39
C ILE A 430 17.57 -28.51 1.82
N ASP A 431 18.70 -29.20 1.96
CA ASP A 431 19.46 -29.23 3.20
C ASP A 431 20.25 -27.92 3.29
N PHE A 432 19.92 -27.08 4.27
CA PHE A 432 20.58 -25.79 4.47
C PHE A 432 21.96 -25.96 5.13
N GLY A 433 22.24 -27.10 5.76
CA GLY A 433 23.37 -27.26 6.65
C GLY A 433 23.35 -26.27 7.84
N GLY A 434 24.34 -26.36 8.71
CA GLY A 434 24.50 -25.40 9.81
C GLY A 434 23.40 -25.50 10.89
N SER A 435 22.94 -24.35 11.37
CA SER A 435 22.03 -24.23 12.52
C SER A 435 20.56 -24.04 12.13
N ILE A 436 20.25 -23.91 10.83
CA ILE A 436 18.87 -23.75 10.34
C ILE A 436 18.08 -25.03 10.62
N ALA A 437 17.04 -24.91 11.44
CA ALA A 437 16.16 -25.98 11.88
C ALA A 437 14.68 -25.55 11.77
N GLY A 438 13.82 -25.99 12.70
CA GLY A 438 12.41 -25.59 12.76
C GLY A 438 11.55 -26.14 11.63
N ALA A 439 10.41 -25.48 11.38
CA ALA A 439 9.44 -25.90 10.37
C ALA A 439 10.02 -25.89 8.94
N LEU A 440 10.96 -24.99 8.65
CA LEU A 440 11.57 -24.89 7.32
C LEU A 440 12.48 -26.08 7.02
N ALA A 441 13.32 -26.49 7.98
CA ALA A 441 14.18 -27.65 7.80
C ALA A 441 13.39 -28.97 7.84
N ALA A 442 12.29 -29.03 8.60
CA ALA A 442 11.45 -30.22 8.71
C ALA A 442 10.53 -30.46 7.48
N ALA A 443 10.39 -29.48 6.60
CA ALA A 443 9.50 -29.58 5.46
C ALA A 443 9.96 -30.68 4.47
N PRO A 444 9.03 -31.52 3.95
CA PRO A 444 9.38 -32.73 3.20
C PRO A 444 9.83 -32.49 1.74
N SER A 445 9.77 -31.25 1.25
CA SER A 445 10.08 -30.89 -0.14
C SER A 445 10.38 -29.39 -0.28
N ARG A 446 10.91 -28.96 -1.43
CA ARG A 446 11.13 -27.52 -1.68
C ARG A 446 9.83 -26.73 -1.73
N GLU A 447 8.82 -27.31 -2.35
CA GLU A 447 7.49 -26.71 -2.46
C GLU A 447 6.86 -26.57 -1.06
N ALA A 448 7.05 -27.55 -0.18
CA ALA A 448 6.64 -27.44 1.22
C ALA A 448 7.46 -26.39 1.98
N GLN A 449 8.78 -26.28 1.75
CA GLN A 449 9.61 -25.23 2.33
C GLN A 449 9.10 -23.83 1.93
N CYS A 450 8.71 -23.63 0.67
CA CYS A 450 8.11 -22.37 0.23
C CYS A 450 6.75 -22.09 0.88
N ARG A 451 5.88 -23.10 1.05
CA ARG A 451 4.60 -22.96 1.76
C ARG A 451 4.79 -22.59 3.24
N VAL A 452 5.83 -23.10 3.89
CA VAL A 452 6.21 -22.69 5.25
C VAL A 452 6.56 -21.20 5.29
N LEU A 453 7.38 -20.72 4.35
CA LEU A 453 7.77 -19.31 4.26
C LEU A 453 6.58 -18.38 3.95
N GLU A 454 5.67 -18.79 3.08
CA GLU A 454 4.43 -18.05 2.81
C GLU A 454 3.54 -17.98 4.07
N THR A 455 3.39 -19.10 4.78
CA THR A 455 2.60 -19.15 6.02
C THR A 455 3.19 -18.27 7.12
N TRP A 456 4.52 -18.21 7.21
CA TRP A 456 5.24 -17.35 8.14
C TRP A 456 5.00 -15.85 7.88
N LEU A 457 4.99 -15.42 6.61
CA LEU A 457 4.82 -14.01 6.27
C LEU A 457 3.36 -13.54 6.31
N LYS A 458 2.41 -14.43 6.00
CA LYS A 458 0.98 -14.11 5.85
C LYS A 458 0.38 -13.20 6.93
N PRO A 459 0.66 -13.35 8.24
CA PRO A 459 0.12 -12.47 9.28
C PRO A 459 0.54 -11.00 9.13
N PHE A 460 1.67 -10.73 8.47
CA PHE A 460 2.29 -9.40 8.35
C PHE A 460 2.01 -8.74 7.00
N GLU A 461 1.36 -9.44 6.07
CA GLU A 461 1.03 -8.91 4.73
C GLU A 461 -0.19 -7.97 4.74
N GLY A 462 -0.95 -7.95 5.84
CA GLY A 462 -2.18 -7.17 5.98
C GLY A 462 -1.95 -5.68 5.71
N GLY A 463 -2.49 -5.17 4.60
CA GLY A 463 -2.39 -3.76 4.21
C GLY A 463 -1.14 -3.39 3.41
N LEU A 464 -0.23 -4.33 3.15
CA LEU A 464 0.95 -4.09 2.32
C LEU A 464 0.60 -4.20 0.83
N ASN A 465 0.95 -3.17 0.06
CA ASN A 465 0.82 -3.19 -1.40
C ASN A 465 2.19 -2.91 -2.03
N ILE A 466 2.89 -3.98 -2.41
CA ILE A 466 4.26 -3.94 -2.96
C ILE A 466 4.32 -3.08 -4.24
N ASP A 467 3.23 -2.95 -5.00
CA ASP A 467 3.18 -2.16 -6.24
C ASP A 467 3.03 -0.66 -6.00
N ARG A 468 2.60 -0.25 -4.81
CA ARG A 468 2.26 1.14 -4.49
C ARG A 468 3.08 1.73 -3.34
N MET A 469 3.72 0.88 -2.55
CA MET A 469 4.54 1.29 -1.41
C MET A 469 6.02 1.36 -1.80
N SER A 470 6.78 2.24 -1.13
CA SER A 470 8.24 2.19 -1.21
C SER A 470 8.75 0.91 -0.54
N LEU A 471 9.94 0.46 -0.95
CA LEU A 471 10.57 -0.71 -0.34
C LEU A 471 10.73 -0.54 1.18
N ASP A 472 11.13 0.64 1.65
CA ASP A 472 11.28 0.94 3.08
C ASP A 472 9.96 0.76 3.84
N ALA A 473 8.83 1.18 3.27
CA ALA A 473 7.52 1.03 3.89
C ALA A 473 7.08 -0.45 3.95
N VAL A 474 7.40 -1.23 2.91
CA VAL A 474 7.15 -2.68 2.90
C VAL A 474 8.00 -3.37 3.97
N LEU A 475 9.31 -3.07 4.03
CA LEU A 475 10.21 -3.64 5.03
C LEU A 475 9.79 -3.26 6.45
N ALA A 476 9.39 -2.01 6.69
CA ALA A 476 8.88 -1.56 7.98
C ALA A 476 7.63 -2.33 8.43
N GLY A 477 6.72 -2.65 7.51
CA GLY A 477 5.56 -3.48 7.78
C GLY A 477 5.89 -4.94 8.10
N LEU A 478 6.99 -5.45 7.54
CA LEU A 478 7.44 -6.84 7.73
C LEU A 478 8.35 -7.05 8.94
N ILE A 479 8.76 -5.98 9.66
CA ILE A 479 9.67 -6.09 10.82
C ILE A 479 9.20 -7.15 11.83
N GLY A 480 7.89 -7.23 12.07
CA GLY A 480 7.30 -8.21 13.00
C GLY A 480 7.58 -9.67 12.64
N ALA A 481 7.77 -9.99 11.36
CA ALA A 481 8.10 -11.35 10.92
C ALA A 481 9.49 -11.81 11.37
N PHE A 482 10.40 -10.86 11.65
CA PHE A 482 11.78 -11.13 12.04
C PHE A 482 11.98 -11.08 13.56
N ALA A 483 10.94 -10.76 14.34
CA ALA A 483 10.97 -10.92 15.79
C ALA A 483 11.11 -12.41 16.15
N ASP A 484 11.85 -12.70 17.23
CA ASP A 484 12.20 -14.07 17.62
C ASP A 484 10.96 -14.98 17.77
N GLU A 485 9.87 -14.46 18.35
CA GLU A 485 8.58 -15.17 18.51
C GLU A 485 7.97 -15.67 17.19
N ALA A 486 8.21 -14.96 16.09
CA ALA A 486 7.71 -15.31 14.76
C ALA A 486 8.75 -16.08 13.93
N PHE A 487 10.03 -15.76 14.11
CA PHE A 487 11.13 -16.29 13.30
C PHE A 487 11.64 -17.65 13.80
N GLU A 488 11.90 -17.79 15.11
CA GLU A 488 12.49 -19.01 15.69
C GLU A 488 11.70 -20.30 15.39
N PRO A 489 10.35 -20.34 15.46
CA PRO A 489 9.62 -21.57 15.18
C PRO A 489 9.82 -22.08 13.74
N VAL A 490 10.11 -21.16 12.82
CA VAL A 490 10.26 -21.44 11.39
C VAL A 490 11.68 -21.84 11.06
N PHE A 491 12.67 -21.12 11.60
CA PHE A 491 14.09 -21.27 11.24
C PHE A 491 14.94 -21.99 12.30
N GLY A 492 14.42 -22.19 13.51
CA GLY A 492 15.08 -22.89 14.62
C GLY A 492 16.07 -22.06 15.45
N LEU A 493 16.30 -20.80 15.09
CA LEU A 493 17.18 -19.86 15.82
C LEU A 493 16.74 -18.40 15.62
N PRO A 494 17.11 -17.47 16.52
CA PRO A 494 16.81 -16.05 16.38
C PRO A 494 17.37 -15.48 15.07
N PHE A 495 16.66 -14.52 14.46
CA PHE A 495 17.11 -13.87 13.22
C PHE A 495 18.50 -13.23 13.39
N LEU A 496 18.74 -12.61 14.55
CA LEU A 496 20.01 -11.95 14.88
C LEU A 496 21.19 -12.91 15.00
N LEU A 497 20.95 -14.21 15.23
CA LEU A 497 22.00 -15.23 15.35
C LEU A 497 22.30 -15.96 14.03
N THR A 498 21.55 -15.66 12.97
CA THR A 498 21.84 -16.24 11.65
C THR A 498 23.19 -15.76 11.12
N ILE A 499 23.86 -16.59 10.33
CA ILE A 499 25.07 -16.18 9.57
C ILE A 499 24.76 -15.96 8.08
N GLN A 500 25.65 -15.26 7.37
CA GLN A 500 25.46 -14.93 5.96
C GLN A 500 25.26 -16.17 5.07
N GLU A 501 25.95 -17.27 5.38
CA GLU A 501 25.86 -18.52 4.61
C GLU A 501 24.47 -19.15 4.71
N GLU A 502 23.91 -19.19 5.93
CA GLU A 502 22.56 -19.68 6.23
C GLU A 502 21.50 -18.79 5.56
N ARG A 503 21.57 -17.47 5.76
CA ARG A 503 20.63 -16.52 5.12
C ARG A 503 20.71 -16.60 3.60
N GLY A 504 21.92 -16.70 3.06
CA GLY A 504 22.15 -16.85 1.63
C GLY A 504 21.55 -18.15 1.06
N ALA A 505 21.57 -19.25 1.83
CA ALA A 505 20.94 -20.51 1.43
C ALA A 505 19.42 -20.40 1.37
N VAL A 506 18.80 -19.78 2.38
CA VAL A 506 17.35 -19.50 2.39
C VAL A 506 16.98 -18.52 1.27
N ALA A 507 17.74 -17.45 1.08
CA ALA A 507 17.50 -16.47 0.01
C ALA A 507 17.54 -17.10 -1.39
N ARG A 508 18.43 -18.07 -1.62
CA ARG A 508 18.48 -18.84 -2.87
C ARG A 508 17.23 -19.69 -3.06
N LEU A 509 16.80 -20.45 -2.05
CA LEU A 509 15.53 -21.19 -2.11
C LEU A 509 14.37 -20.26 -2.50
N ILE A 510 14.28 -19.11 -1.83
CA ILE A 510 13.24 -18.10 -2.06
C ILE A 510 13.29 -17.62 -3.51
N ARG A 511 14.45 -17.19 -3.99
CA ARG A 511 14.57 -16.63 -5.34
C ARG A 511 14.28 -17.68 -6.41
N ASP A 512 14.91 -18.84 -6.28
CA ASP A 512 14.98 -19.81 -7.36
C ASP A 512 13.71 -20.66 -7.42
N THR A 513 13.09 -20.96 -6.27
CA THR A 513 11.89 -21.80 -6.19
C THR A 513 10.65 -20.99 -5.83
N CYS A 514 10.63 -20.33 -4.67
CA CYS A 514 9.40 -19.72 -4.16
C CYS A 514 8.91 -18.56 -5.05
N ARG A 515 9.81 -17.64 -5.42
CA ARG A 515 9.52 -16.50 -6.29
C ARG A 515 9.37 -16.92 -7.75
N SER A 516 10.32 -17.66 -8.28
CA SER A 516 10.37 -17.93 -9.73
C SER A 516 9.40 -19.02 -10.16
N ALA A 517 9.35 -20.14 -9.44
CA ALA A 517 8.50 -21.28 -9.82
C ALA A 517 7.12 -21.25 -9.18
N MET A 518 7.03 -20.91 -7.89
CA MET A 518 5.76 -20.83 -7.18
C MET A 518 5.10 -19.45 -7.21
N ARG A 519 5.77 -18.44 -7.79
CA ARG A 519 5.26 -17.06 -7.97
C ARG A 519 4.88 -16.36 -6.66
N MET A 520 5.52 -16.72 -5.55
CA MET A 520 5.33 -16.12 -4.23
C MET A 520 6.06 -14.78 -4.15
N ARG A 521 5.37 -13.71 -4.55
CA ARG A 521 5.97 -12.38 -4.71
C ARG A 521 6.48 -11.78 -3.40
N MET A 522 5.69 -11.83 -2.32
CA MET A 522 6.07 -11.27 -1.02
C MET A 522 7.25 -12.02 -0.40
N VAL A 523 7.20 -13.36 -0.43
CA VAL A 523 8.33 -14.22 -0.03
C VAL A 523 9.59 -13.82 -0.82
N GLY A 524 9.45 -13.59 -2.13
CA GLY A 524 10.51 -13.08 -3.00
C GLY A 524 11.14 -11.77 -2.52
N VAL A 525 10.34 -10.79 -2.10
CA VAL A 525 10.84 -9.51 -1.54
C VAL A 525 11.71 -9.76 -0.31
N VAL A 526 11.28 -10.63 0.60
CA VAL A 526 12.06 -10.96 1.80
C VAL A 526 13.39 -11.62 1.44
N GLY A 527 13.38 -12.58 0.52
CA GLY A 527 14.61 -13.22 0.07
C GLY A 527 15.61 -12.23 -0.53
N ASP A 528 15.13 -11.33 -1.39
CA ASP A 528 16.00 -10.42 -2.13
C ASP A 528 16.43 -9.18 -1.36
N PHE A 529 15.64 -8.72 -0.37
CA PHE A 529 15.89 -7.45 0.32
C PHE A 529 16.19 -7.56 1.81
N VAL A 530 16.08 -8.76 2.41
CA VAL A 530 16.41 -8.98 3.82
C VAL A 530 17.49 -10.04 3.99
N LEU A 531 17.35 -11.18 3.29
CA LEU A 531 18.19 -12.35 3.55
C LEU A 531 19.42 -12.43 2.62
N SER A 532 19.42 -11.78 1.46
CA SER A 532 20.41 -12.10 0.42
C SER A 532 21.83 -11.58 0.68
N THR A 533 21.98 -10.47 1.42
CA THR A 533 23.29 -9.83 1.66
C THR A 533 23.45 -9.34 3.09
N GLU A 534 24.71 -9.15 3.51
CA GLU A 534 25.02 -8.61 4.84
C GLU A 534 24.47 -7.20 5.04
N HIS A 535 24.55 -6.36 4.01
CA HIS A 535 24.01 -5.00 4.08
C HIS A 535 22.50 -4.97 4.36
N GLN A 536 21.74 -5.86 3.74
CA GLN A 536 20.30 -5.99 3.94
C GLN A 536 19.96 -6.53 5.33
N PHE A 537 20.72 -7.51 5.80
CA PHE A 537 20.63 -7.99 7.17
C PHE A 537 20.89 -6.87 8.18
N THR A 538 21.98 -6.10 8.01
CA THR A 538 22.26 -4.93 8.86
C THR A 538 21.15 -3.88 8.81
N GLY A 539 20.57 -3.63 7.63
CA GLY A 539 19.43 -2.73 7.47
C GLY A 539 18.22 -3.17 8.28
N MET A 540 17.82 -4.44 8.16
CA MET A 540 16.67 -4.99 8.91
C MET A 540 16.94 -5.03 10.42
N THR A 541 18.14 -5.43 10.84
CA THR A 541 18.49 -5.47 12.27
C THR A 541 18.55 -4.08 12.90
N THR A 542 18.99 -3.06 12.15
CA THR A 542 18.92 -1.66 12.57
C THR A 542 17.46 -1.23 12.74
N LEU A 543 16.58 -1.52 11.77
CA LEU A 543 15.15 -1.23 11.88
C LEU A 543 14.49 -1.91 13.10
N MET A 544 14.87 -3.15 13.40
CA MET A 544 14.40 -3.87 14.60
C MET A 544 14.89 -3.21 15.90
N ALA A 545 16.16 -2.78 15.94
CA ALA A 545 16.73 -2.08 17.09
C ALA A 545 16.04 -0.72 17.31
N ASP A 546 15.87 0.08 16.25
CA ASP A 546 15.20 1.38 16.28
C ASP A 546 13.76 1.24 16.77
N ARG A 547 13.04 0.22 16.30
CA ARG A 547 11.66 -0.06 16.74
C ARG A 547 11.60 -0.45 18.23
N THR A 548 12.57 -1.21 18.71
CA THR A 548 12.66 -1.61 20.12
C THR A 548 12.95 -0.39 21.00
N GLU A 549 13.89 0.46 20.58
CA GLU A 549 14.20 1.72 21.25
C GLU A 549 13.00 2.67 21.29
N THR A 550 12.30 2.83 20.14
CA THR A 550 11.10 3.66 20.03
C THR A 550 9.95 3.12 20.87
N GLY A 551 9.80 1.79 21.00
CA GLY A 551 8.88 1.17 21.98
C GLY A 551 9.18 1.59 23.42
N GLY A 552 10.45 1.55 23.83
CA GLY A 552 10.88 2.03 25.15
C GLY A 552 10.70 3.54 25.33
N TRP A 553 10.91 4.32 24.27
CA TRP A 553 10.65 5.77 24.28
C TRP A 553 9.16 6.08 24.46
N MET A 554 8.26 5.36 23.80
CA MET A 554 6.81 5.57 23.98
C MET A 554 6.36 5.33 25.42
N ALA A 555 6.86 4.26 26.06
CA ALA A 555 6.54 3.96 27.45
C ALA A 555 6.99 5.09 28.39
N ARG A 556 8.22 5.59 28.20
CA ARG A 556 8.73 6.75 28.94
C ARG A 556 7.96 8.04 28.65
N LEU A 557 7.57 8.27 27.39
CA LEU A 557 6.78 9.44 26.98
C LEU A 557 5.41 9.44 27.67
N GLN A 558 4.75 8.29 27.79
CA GLN A 558 3.46 8.19 28.49
C GLN A 558 3.59 8.45 30.00
N GLU A 559 4.70 8.05 30.62
CA GLU A 559 5.02 8.39 32.01
C GLU A 559 5.31 9.88 32.15
N GLU A 560 6.20 10.42 31.32
CA GLU A 560 6.60 11.82 31.36
C GLU A 560 5.42 12.76 31.13
N LEU A 561 4.54 12.46 30.15
CA LEU A 561 3.31 13.24 29.90
C LEU A 561 2.42 13.34 31.14
N ARG A 562 2.34 12.30 31.97
CA ARG A 562 1.51 12.34 33.20
C ARG A 562 2.09 13.28 34.25
N ASP A 563 3.41 13.36 34.32
CA ASP A 563 4.15 14.09 35.36
C ASP A 563 4.55 15.52 34.95
N LEU A 564 4.23 15.95 33.73
CA LEU A 564 4.57 17.29 33.27
C LEU A 564 4.00 18.40 34.17
N PRO A 565 4.77 19.45 34.49
CA PRO A 565 4.26 20.63 35.17
C PRO A 565 3.08 21.27 34.43
N GLN A 566 2.14 21.86 35.19
CA GLN A 566 0.97 22.56 34.65
C GLN A 566 1.26 24.05 34.39
N ASP A 567 2.39 24.33 33.73
CA ASP A 567 2.87 25.68 33.43
C ASP A 567 3.51 25.76 32.03
N GLN A 568 4.14 26.91 31.72
CA GLN A 568 4.79 27.12 30.42
C GLN A 568 5.92 26.12 30.16
N SER A 569 6.65 25.67 31.18
CA SER A 569 7.72 24.68 31.02
C SER A 569 7.15 23.32 30.58
N GLY A 570 5.94 22.97 31.05
CA GLY A 570 5.20 21.81 30.57
C GLY A 570 4.86 21.90 29.08
N LEU A 571 4.37 23.05 28.61
CA LEU A 571 4.07 23.27 27.18
C LEU A 571 5.32 23.22 26.30
N ASP A 572 6.42 23.82 26.75
CA ASP A 572 7.69 23.78 26.02
C ASP A 572 8.20 22.34 25.90
N ARG A 573 8.04 21.52 26.95
CA ARG A 573 8.40 20.11 26.91
C ARG A 573 7.50 19.29 25.98
N ILE A 574 6.19 19.56 25.95
CA ILE A 574 5.24 18.96 24.98
C ILE A 574 5.66 19.24 23.53
N ASN A 575 6.10 20.46 23.23
CA ASN A 575 6.62 20.80 21.90
C ASN A 575 7.88 20.00 21.57
N GLY A 576 8.78 19.81 22.53
CA GLY A 576 9.93 18.91 22.41
C GLY A 576 9.52 17.46 22.12
N MET A 577 8.52 16.94 22.83
CA MET A 577 7.99 15.59 22.60
C MET A 577 7.39 15.42 21.20
N ARG A 578 6.70 16.44 20.65
CA ARG A 578 6.23 16.42 19.24
C ARG A 578 7.38 16.38 18.24
N ALA A 579 8.45 17.13 18.48
CA ALA A 579 9.63 17.09 17.63
C ALA A 579 10.31 15.71 17.67
N ASP A 580 10.38 15.09 18.84
CA ASP A 580 10.92 13.73 19.00
C ASP A 580 10.03 12.68 18.33
N MET A 581 8.70 12.81 18.42
CA MET A 581 7.75 11.98 17.69
C MET A 581 7.96 12.10 16.17
N ALA A 582 8.13 13.31 15.64
CA ALA A 582 8.34 13.53 14.22
C ALA A 582 9.61 12.83 13.70
N LYS A 583 10.68 12.80 14.51
CA LYS A 583 11.91 12.06 14.17
C LYS A 583 11.69 10.55 14.14
N ARG A 584 10.90 10.03 15.07
CA ARG A 584 10.60 8.59 15.26
C ARG A 584 9.39 8.09 14.46
N ARG A 585 8.76 8.95 13.65
CA ARG A 585 7.51 8.62 12.93
C ARG A 585 7.64 7.39 12.03
N ARG A 586 8.83 7.15 11.48
CA ARG A 586 9.14 6.00 10.62
C ARG A 586 9.14 4.66 11.37
N ASP A 587 9.34 4.69 12.68
CA ASP A 587 9.43 3.48 13.51
C ASP A 587 8.08 3.09 14.11
N LEU A 588 7.12 4.03 14.09
CA LEU A 588 5.77 3.89 14.64
C LEU A 588 4.79 3.38 13.59
N THR A 589 3.93 2.44 13.97
CA THR A 589 2.73 2.15 13.19
C THR A 589 1.78 3.35 13.19
N ASP A 590 0.86 3.43 12.22
CA ASP A 590 -0.14 4.50 12.18
C ASP A 590 -1.02 4.53 13.43
N THR A 591 -1.33 3.37 14.01
CA THR A 591 -2.08 3.26 15.26
C THR A 591 -1.28 3.86 16.42
N GLN A 592 -0.01 3.46 16.57
CA GLN A 592 0.86 3.98 17.62
C GLN A 592 1.08 5.50 17.49
N ALA A 593 1.30 6.00 16.27
CA ALA A 593 1.45 7.43 16.02
C ALA A 593 0.21 8.21 16.47
N LYS A 594 -1.00 7.74 16.11
CA LYS A 594 -2.26 8.35 16.54
C LYS A 594 -2.46 8.30 18.05
N GLU A 595 -2.10 7.20 18.70
CA GLU A 595 -2.17 7.06 20.16
C GLU A 595 -1.27 8.07 20.88
N VAL A 596 -0.03 8.24 20.40
CA VAL A 596 0.93 9.23 20.94
C VAL A 596 0.43 10.65 20.69
N GLU A 597 -0.03 10.97 19.47
CA GLU A 597 -0.61 12.28 19.13
C GLU A 597 -1.80 12.63 20.05
N ALA A 598 -2.71 11.68 20.26
CA ALA A 598 -3.86 11.88 21.13
C ALA A 598 -3.46 12.09 22.59
N ALA A 599 -2.46 11.36 23.09
CA ALA A 599 -1.95 11.52 24.46
C ALA A 599 -1.29 12.88 24.66
N ILE A 600 -0.46 13.32 23.71
CA ILE A 600 0.18 14.64 23.71
C ILE A 600 -0.88 15.75 23.67
N ALA A 601 -1.85 15.66 22.76
CA ALA A 601 -2.90 16.67 22.62
C ALA A 601 -3.78 16.79 23.88
N ARG A 602 -4.12 15.65 24.50
CA ARG A 602 -4.88 15.64 25.77
C ARG A 602 -4.10 16.35 26.88
N ARG A 603 -2.82 16.02 27.07
CA ARG A 603 -2.01 16.67 28.12
C ARG A 603 -1.80 18.15 27.85
N GLU A 604 -1.62 18.55 26.60
CA GLU A 604 -1.50 19.96 26.22
C GLU A 604 -2.74 20.76 26.62
N ASN A 605 -3.93 20.21 26.38
CA ASN A 605 -5.19 20.82 26.82
C ASN A 605 -5.27 20.92 28.35
N ASP A 606 -4.89 19.89 29.09
CA ASP A 606 -4.88 19.90 30.55
C ASP A 606 -3.96 21.00 31.11
N VAL A 607 -2.76 21.15 30.55
CA VAL A 607 -1.79 22.18 30.98
C VAL A 607 -2.32 23.58 30.66
N LYS A 608 -2.83 23.81 29.43
CA LYS A 608 -3.43 25.11 29.05
C LYS A 608 -4.60 25.48 29.96
N LEU A 609 -5.48 24.53 30.26
CA LEU A 609 -6.62 24.74 31.16
C LEU A 609 -6.15 25.15 32.56
N ALA A 610 -5.18 24.42 33.12
CA ALA A 610 -4.66 24.70 34.46
C ALA A 610 -4.02 26.10 34.55
N MET A 611 -3.23 26.50 33.55
CA MET A 611 -2.65 27.86 33.48
C MET A 611 -3.72 28.95 33.44
N LEU A 612 -4.77 28.77 32.63
CA LEU A 612 -5.85 29.76 32.53
C LEU A 612 -6.70 29.82 33.81
N LEU A 613 -6.98 28.68 34.45
CA LEU A 613 -7.66 28.64 35.74
C LEU A 613 -6.83 29.32 36.84
N ALA A 614 -5.51 29.12 36.85
CA ALA A 614 -4.60 29.82 37.76
C ALA A 614 -4.62 31.34 37.53
N GLU A 615 -4.67 31.79 36.28
CA GLU A 615 -4.77 33.22 35.95
C GLU A 615 -6.12 33.82 36.38
N VAL A 616 -7.23 33.10 36.20
CA VAL A 616 -8.54 33.50 36.74
C VAL A 616 -8.51 33.59 38.27
N ALA A 617 -7.90 32.61 38.94
CA ALA A 617 -7.80 32.57 40.39
C ALA A 617 -6.92 33.71 40.95
N ALA A 618 -5.83 34.05 40.25
CA ALA A 618 -4.88 35.09 40.63
C ALA A 618 -5.42 36.52 40.50
N LEU A 619 -6.55 36.72 39.80
CA LEU A 619 -7.21 38.03 39.78
C LEU A 619 -7.62 38.42 41.21
N PRO A 620 -7.38 39.67 41.66
CA PRO A 620 -7.81 40.11 42.98
C PRO A 620 -9.32 39.94 43.17
N GLU A 621 -9.79 39.63 44.39
CA GLU A 621 -11.23 39.53 44.71
C GLU A 621 -11.92 40.91 44.79
N THR A 622 -11.13 41.98 44.86
CA THR A 622 -11.59 43.37 44.85
C THR A 622 -11.12 44.07 43.57
N GLY A 623 -11.64 45.27 43.28
CA GLY A 623 -11.20 46.05 42.11
C GLY A 623 -12.13 45.95 40.90
N PHE A 624 -13.44 45.89 41.14
CA PHE A 624 -14.46 46.14 40.11
C PHE A 624 -14.17 47.44 39.32
N GLU A 625 -13.80 48.52 40.03
CA GLU A 625 -13.41 49.81 39.44
C GLU A 625 -12.07 49.78 38.69
N GLN A 626 -11.26 48.73 38.87
CA GLN A 626 -9.97 48.54 38.19
C GLN A 626 -10.10 47.71 36.89
N GLY A 627 -11.33 47.36 36.49
CA GLY A 627 -11.60 46.62 35.26
C GLY A 627 -11.29 45.13 35.34
N ASN A 628 -11.21 44.53 36.54
CA ASN A 628 -10.90 43.10 36.70
C ASN A 628 -11.94 42.19 36.01
N LEU A 629 -13.20 42.62 35.90
CA LEU A 629 -14.23 41.88 35.17
C LEU A 629 -13.96 41.84 33.65
N ASN A 630 -13.45 42.94 33.07
CA ASN A 630 -13.00 42.94 31.67
C ASN A 630 -11.80 42.02 31.44
N ARG A 631 -10.93 41.86 32.44
CA ARG A 631 -9.83 40.89 32.38
C ARG A 631 -10.37 39.46 32.32
N VAL A 632 -11.41 39.12 33.09
CA VAL A 632 -12.08 37.81 33.00
C VAL A 632 -12.62 37.56 31.58
N PHE A 633 -13.30 38.52 30.97
CA PHE A 633 -13.81 38.38 29.61
C PHE A 633 -12.69 38.23 28.57
N ALA A 634 -11.62 39.01 28.72
CA ALA A 634 -10.45 38.90 27.85
C ALA A 634 -9.78 37.51 27.95
N LEU A 635 -9.73 36.92 29.15
CA LEU A 635 -9.24 35.57 29.36
C LEU A 635 -10.08 34.53 28.62
N LEU A 636 -11.42 34.60 28.74
CA LEU A 636 -12.32 33.67 28.05
C LEU A 636 -12.22 33.79 26.53
N LYS A 637 -12.14 35.02 26.01
CA LYS A 637 -11.94 35.27 24.58
C LYS A 637 -10.61 34.69 24.08
N ARG A 638 -9.53 34.87 24.86
CA ARG A 638 -8.22 34.28 24.55
C ARG A 638 -8.25 32.76 24.61
N ALA A 639 -8.96 32.18 25.57
CA ALA A 639 -9.13 30.74 25.72
C ALA A 639 -9.86 30.13 24.52
N GLN A 640 -10.94 30.77 24.05
CA GLN A 640 -11.68 30.35 22.86
C GLN A 640 -10.80 30.33 21.60
N ALA A 641 -9.86 31.27 21.48
CA ALA A 641 -8.90 31.33 20.37
C ALA A 641 -7.70 30.36 20.53
N SER A 642 -7.48 29.77 21.71
CA SER A 642 -6.28 28.98 22.03
C SER A 642 -6.35 27.49 21.64
N GLY A 643 -7.49 27.05 21.09
CA GLY A 643 -7.70 25.67 20.66
C GLY A 643 -8.01 24.68 21.79
N LEU A 644 -8.45 25.17 22.96
CA LEU A 644 -9.00 24.32 24.02
C LEU A 644 -10.21 23.54 23.52
N ASP A 645 -10.31 22.28 23.94
CA ASP A 645 -11.53 21.50 23.69
C ASP A 645 -12.75 22.06 24.45
N ASN A 646 -13.94 21.72 23.97
CA ASN A 646 -15.21 22.24 24.51
C ASN A 646 -15.41 21.89 26.00
N GLN A 647 -14.91 20.75 26.45
CA GLN A 647 -15.04 20.32 27.84
C GLN A 647 -14.19 21.20 28.76
N SER A 648 -12.94 21.45 28.37
CA SER A 648 -12.00 22.30 29.08
C SER A 648 -12.43 23.76 29.08
N LEU A 649 -12.94 24.25 27.94
CA LEU A 649 -13.54 25.58 27.85
C LEU A 649 -14.76 25.73 28.79
N GLY A 650 -15.59 24.68 28.91
CA GLY A 650 -16.70 24.63 29.87
C GLY A 650 -16.21 24.79 31.32
N LYS A 651 -15.21 24.03 31.74
CA LYS A 651 -14.61 24.14 33.09
C LYS A 651 -14.01 25.51 33.36
N LEU A 652 -13.31 26.09 32.38
CA LEU A 652 -12.78 27.45 32.52
C LEU A 652 -13.90 28.48 32.66
N ARG A 653 -14.99 28.34 31.89
CA ARG A 653 -16.16 29.20 31.97
C ARG A 653 -16.80 29.15 33.35
N GLU A 654 -16.96 27.97 33.94
CA GLU A 654 -17.49 27.81 35.30
C GLU A 654 -16.61 28.53 36.34
N GLY A 655 -15.28 28.36 36.28
CA GLY A 655 -14.35 29.05 37.18
C GLY A 655 -14.35 30.57 36.99
N ALA A 656 -14.40 31.02 35.74
CA ALA A 656 -14.48 32.44 35.39
C ALA A 656 -15.81 33.07 35.83
N GLU A 657 -16.92 32.35 35.73
CA GLU A 657 -18.23 32.79 36.20
C GLU A 657 -18.23 32.98 37.71
N ALA A 658 -17.73 31.99 38.46
CA ALA A 658 -17.61 32.09 39.91
C ALA A 658 -16.78 33.31 40.33
N LYS A 659 -15.66 33.56 39.64
CA LYS A 659 -14.83 34.75 39.87
C LYS A 659 -15.55 36.05 39.53
N ALA A 660 -16.20 36.12 38.37
CA ALA A 660 -16.98 37.29 37.93
C ALA A 660 -18.10 37.63 38.93
N ARG A 661 -18.84 36.63 39.41
CA ARG A 661 -19.89 36.81 40.43
C ARG A 661 -19.32 37.29 41.75
N SER A 662 -18.17 36.78 42.21
CA SER A 662 -17.52 37.24 43.44
C SER A 662 -17.11 38.73 43.36
N LEU A 663 -16.62 39.17 42.21
CA LEU A 663 -16.23 40.57 41.96
C LEU A 663 -17.43 41.53 41.95
N LEU A 664 -18.61 41.03 41.57
CA LEU A 664 -19.85 41.79 41.49
C LEU A 664 -20.62 41.84 42.81
N ASP A 665 -20.51 40.82 43.67
CA ASP A 665 -21.35 40.69 44.88
C ASP A 665 -21.29 41.93 45.79
N GLY A 666 -20.08 42.41 46.12
CA GLY A 666 -19.90 43.62 46.93
C GLY A 666 -20.53 44.87 46.31
N PRO A 667 -20.14 45.28 45.09
CA PRO A 667 -20.73 46.41 44.38
C PRO A 667 -22.26 46.31 44.19
N LEU A 668 -22.79 45.13 43.88
CA LEU A 668 -24.25 44.92 43.73
C LEU A 668 -24.99 45.16 45.05
N ARG A 669 -24.45 44.66 46.18
CA ARG A 669 -25.05 44.89 47.50
C ARG A 669 -24.94 46.35 47.94
N GLU A 670 -23.84 47.02 47.64
CA GLU A 670 -23.67 48.46 47.88
C GLU A 670 -24.75 49.26 47.13
N ALA A 671 -24.93 48.99 45.83
CA ALA A 671 -25.95 49.63 45.02
C ALA A 671 -27.37 49.32 45.52
N ALA A 672 -27.66 48.05 45.86
CA ALA A 672 -28.95 47.66 46.44
C ALA A 672 -29.26 48.38 47.77
N GLY A 673 -28.24 48.59 48.61
CA GLY A 673 -28.36 49.31 49.87
C GLY A 673 -28.78 50.78 49.72
N LEU A 674 -28.45 51.41 48.60
CA LEU A 674 -28.86 52.80 48.32
C LEU A 674 -30.38 52.96 48.25
N ALA A 675 -31.11 51.92 47.83
CA ALA A 675 -32.57 51.94 47.66
C ALA A 675 -33.32 52.47 48.90
N ALA A 676 -32.88 52.11 50.10
CA ALA A 676 -33.52 52.55 51.34
C ALA A 676 -33.32 54.05 51.65
N THR A 677 -32.34 54.69 51.02
CA THR A 677 -31.90 56.06 51.32
C THR A 677 -32.21 57.07 50.23
N LEU A 678 -32.61 56.62 49.04
CA LEU A 678 -32.88 57.51 47.91
C LEU A 678 -34.12 58.39 48.19
N PRO A 679 -34.00 59.73 48.11
CA PRO A 679 -35.13 60.64 48.28
C PRO A 679 -36.10 60.55 47.10
N MET A 680 -37.37 60.86 47.35
CA MET A 680 -38.40 60.99 46.31
C MET A 680 -38.23 62.33 45.58
N SER A 681 -37.15 62.46 44.81
CA SER A 681 -36.76 63.70 44.13
C SER A 681 -35.95 63.42 42.87
N LEU A 682 -35.77 64.47 42.05
CA LEU A 682 -34.90 64.42 40.88
C LEU A 682 -33.45 64.04 41.24
N GLU A 683 -32.98 64.44 42.42
CA GLU A 683 -31.66 64.05 42.93
C GLU A 683 -31.59 62.56 43.30
N GLY A 684 -32.65 61.99 43.90
CA GLY A 684 -32.73 60.56 44.17
C GLY A 684 -32.72 59.71 42.89
N MET A 685 -33.36 60.20 41.84
CA MET A 685 -33.31 59.60 40.51
C MET A 685 -31.89 59.61 39.94
N ARG A 686 -31.19 60.76 40.01
CA ARG A 686 -29.81 60.90 39.55
C ARG A 686 -28.87 59.91 40.24
N LEU A 687 -28.91 59.87 41.58
CA LEU A 687 -28.05 59.02 42.41
C LEU A 687 -28.29 57.52 42.14
N GLY A 688 -29.56 57.11 41.99
CA GLY A 688 -29.86 55.71 41.67
C GLY A 688 -29.39 55.31 40.26
N ASN A 689 -29.54 56.18 39.26
CA ASN A 689 -29.00 55.93 37.92
C ASN A 689 -27.47 55.96 37.87
N GLU A 690 -26.83 56.80 38.66
CA GLU A 690 -25.37 56.82 38.80
C GLU A 690 -24.85 55.50 39.37
N ALA A 691 -25.51 54.97 40.40
CA ALA A 691 -25.21 53.65 40.96
C ALA A 691 -25.37 52.52 39.93
N MET A 692 -26.45 52.57 39.12
CA MET A 692 -26.66 51.62 38.01
C MET A 692 -25.63 51.79 36.88
N GLY A 693 -25.21 53.04 36.63
CA GLY A 693 -24.25 53.41 35.59
C GLY A 693 -22.90 52.69 35.71
N ARG A 694 -22.47 52.40 36.94
CA ARG A 694 -21.22 51.68 37.24
C ARG A 694 -21.16 50.28 36.61
N PHE A 695 -22.30 49.63 36.39
CA PHE A 695 -22.38 48.28 35.84
C PHE A 695 -22.46 48.23 34.30
N ARG A 696 -22.80 49.36 33.65
CA ARG A 696 -23.05 49.41 32.20
C ARG A 696 -21.88 48.92 31.34
N PRO A 697 -20.61 49.29 31.62
CA PRO A 697 -19.48 48.84 30.79
C PRO A 697 -19.34 47.31 30.72
N TYR A 698 -19.88 46.60 31.70
CA TYR A 698 -19.71 45.16 31.86
C TYR A 698 -20.94 44.34 31.43
N ARG A 699 -22.10 44.98 31.22
CA ARG A 699 -23.37 44.29 30.90
C ARG A 699 -23.25 43.36 29.69
N ARG A 700 -22.69 43.86 28.59
CA ARG A 700 -22.52 43.09 27.36
C ARG A 700 -21.62 41.86 27.56
N GLY A 701 -20.51 42.01 28.29
CA GLY A 701 -19.60 40.91 28.57
C GLY A 701 -20.24 39.85 29.48
N MET A 702 -21.02 40.28 30.48
CA MET A 702 -21.81 39.37 31.30
C MET A 702 -22.84 38.61 30.45
N GLU A 703 -23.60 39.30 29.60
CA GLU A 703 -24.62 38.68 28.73
C GLU A 703 -24.03 37.66 27.77
N GLU A 704 -22.90 38.00 27.15
CA GLU A 704 -22.18 37.12 26.23
C GLU A 704 -21.70 35.83 26.93
N TRP A 705 -21.12 35.96 28.13
CA TRP A 705 -20.40 34.84 28.76
C TRP A 705 -21.17 34.12 29.86
N PHE A 706 -22.06 34.80 30.60
CA PHE A 706 -22.65 34.30 31.85
C PHE A 706 -24.15 34.62 32.02
N GLY A 707 -24.76 35.36 31.08
CA GLY A 707 -26.15 35.82 31.20
C GLY A 707 -26.25 37.18 31.90
N THR A 708 -27.23 37.38 32.77
CA THR A 708 -27.48 38.72 33.33
C THR A 708 -26.46 39.11 34.41
N ILE A 709 -26.18 40.41 34.50
CA ILE A 709 -25.28 40.96 35.54
C ILE A 709 -25.84 40.76 36.96
N ASP A 710 -27.17 40.75 37.09
CA ASP A 710 -27.91 40.49 38.32
C ASP A 710 -28.65 39.15 38.26
N GLY A 711 -27.92 38.06 38.04
CA GLY A 711 -28.51 36.73 37.98
C GLY A 711 -29.19 36.27 39.30
N ALA A 712 -28.85 36.90 40.42
CA ALA A 712 -29.40 36.60 41.74
C ALA A 712 -30.52 37.56 42.19
N GLY A 713 -30.83 38.61 41.42
CA GLY A 713 -31.88 39.58 41.75
C GLY A 713 -31.53 40.52 42.92
N VAL A 714 -30.24 40.74 43.20
CA VAL A 714 -29.75 41.59 44.30
C VAL A 714 -30.16 43.05 44.12
N LEU A 715 -30.22 43.55 42.87
CA LEU A 715 -30.55 44.95 42.58
C LEU A 715 -32.06 45.23 42.60
N HIS A 716 -32.91 44.21 42.83
CA HIS A 716 -34.36 44.36 42.85
C HIS A 716 -34.86 45.53 43.73
N PRO A 717 -34.37 45.73 44.97
CA PRO A 717 -34.79 46.87 45.80
C PRO A 717 -34.50 48.23 45.15
N LEU A 718 -33.34 48.36 44.48
CA LEU A 718 -32.95 49.60 43.81
C LEU A 718 -33.80 49.85 42.56
N TYR A 719 -34.07 48.80 41.78
CA TYR A 719 -34.98 48.90 40.62
C TYR A 719 -36.37 49.35 41.03
N SER A 720 -36.97 48.72 42.05
CA SER A 720 -38.30 49.11 42.55
C SER A 720 -38.31 50.55 43.07
N ARG A 721 -37.30 50.97 43.83
CA ARG A 721 -37.22 52.34 44.34
C ARG A 721 -37.10 53.38 43.22
N LEU A 722 -36.26 53.11 42.21
CA LEU A 722 -36.12 53.99 41.05
C LEU A 722 -37.42 54.08 40.25
N GLU A 723 -38.17 52.98 40.15
CA GLU A 723 -39.48 52.97 39.49
C GLU A 723 -40.50 53.82 40.25
N GLU A 724 -40.54 53.75 41.59
CA GLU A 724 -41.35 54.65 42.41
C GLU A 724 -41.00 56.13 42.17
N ILE A 725 -39.71 56.47 42.18
CA ILE A 725 -39.21 57.84 41.95
C ILE A 725 -39.58 58.33 40.54
N ARG A 726 -39.39 57.48 39.52
CA ARG A 726 -39.73 57.81 38.12
C ARG A 726 -41.23 58.03 37.95
N ASN A 727 -42.07 57.34 38.71
CA ASN A 727 -43.53 57.46 38.60
C ASN A 727 -44.14 58.63 39.38
N ASP A 728 -43.37 59.28 40.27
CA ASP A 728 -43.83 60.44 41.03
C ASP A 728 -44.07 61.68 40.14
N ALA A 729 -45.23 62.31 40.30
CA ALA A 729 -45.63 63.46 39.50
C ALA A 729 -44.78 64.72 39.79
N GLY A 730 -44.32 64.89 41.04
CA GLY A 730 -43.45 66.00 41.44
C GLY A 730 -42.06 65.88 40.81
N VAL A 731 -41.51 64.65 40.75
CA VAL A 731 -40.24 64.37 40.06
C VAL A 731 -40.33 64.64 38.57
N LYS A 732 -41.43 64.25 37.90
CA LYS A 732 -41.65 64.55 36.47
C LYS A 732 -41.71 66.07 36.21
N SER A 733 -42.39 66.82 37.08
CA SER A 733 -42.45 68.27 36.97
C SER A 733 -41.06 68.90 37.15
N ALA A 734 -40.32 68.49 38.19
CA ALA A 734 -38.96 68.97 38.44
C ALA A 734 -37.99 68.62 37.32
N PHE A 735 -38.13 67.43 36.72
CA PHE A 735 -37.37 67.02 35.54
C PHE A 735 -37.61 67.96 34.35
N ARG A 736 -38.88 68.25 34.03
CA ARG A 736 -39.25 69.18 32.96
C ARG A 736 -38.69 70.58 33.19
N GLU A 737 -38.84 71.12 34.41
CA GLU A 737 -38.29 72.42 34.78
C GLU A 737 -36.77 72.45 34.61
N LYS A 738 -36.08 71.38 35.03
CA LYS A 738 -34.63 71.28 34.90
C LYS A 738 -34.17 71.24 33.44
N LEU A 739 -34.89 70.53 32.57
CA LEU A 739 -34.58 70.52 31.14
C LEU A 739 -34.82 71.91 30.49
N LEU A 740 -35.88 72.62 30.90
CA LEU A 740 -36.17 73.96 30.40
C LEU A 740 -35.13 75.00 30.85
N GLU A 741 -34.55 74.84 32.04
CA GLU A 741 -33.47 75.69 32.55
C GLU A 741 -32.22 75.63 31.66
N VAL A 742 -31.85 74.42 31.21
CA VAL A 742 -30.63 74.18 30.41
C VAL A 742 -30.85 74.38 28.90
N ALA A 743 -32.10 74.60 28.48
CA ALA A 743 -32.51 74.81 27.09
C ALA A 743 -32.13 76.21 26.55
N THR A 744 -30.84 76.56 26.58
CA THR A 744 -30.33 77.86 26.14
C THR A 744 -29.11 77.75 25.23
N GLY A 745 -28.97 78.70 24.31
CA GLY A 745 -27.83 78.81 23.42
C GLY A 745 -27.87 77.91 22.20
N PRO A 746 -26.79 77.87 21.40
CA PRO A 746 -26.78 77.14 20.15
C PRO A 746 -26.94 75.62 20.37
N ASP A 747 -26.25 74.97 21.30
CA ASP A 747 -26.33 73.50 21.41
C ASP A 747 -27.43 72.99 22.34
N ALA A 748 -28.50 73.77 22.49
CA ALA A 748 -29.53 73.55 23.50
C ALA A 748 -30.22 72.17 23.39
N GLU A 749 -30.41 71.62 22.18
CA GLU A 749 -30.91 70.25 22.00
C GLU A 749 -29.99 69.21 22.66
N ALA A 750 -28.72 69.23 22.27
CA ALA A 750 -27.72 68.29 22.75
C ALA A 750 -27.53 68.45 24.26
N ILE A 751 -27.57 69.68 24.78
CA ILE A 751 -27.52 69.97 26.22
C ILE A 751 -28.74 69.39 26.94
N VAL A 752 -29.96 69.55 26.40
CA VAL A 752 -31.19 68.96 26.96
C VAL A 752 -31.09 67.43 27.00
N ARG A 753 -30.71 66.80 25.89
CA ARG A 753 -30.58 65.32 25.80
C ARG A 753 -29.47 64.78 26.69
N ASN A 754 -28.31 65.45 26.76
CA ASN A 754 -27.21 65.08 27.66
C ASN A 754 -27.59 65.26 29.13
N THR A 755 -28.31 66.33 29.47
CA THR A 755 -28.82 66.56 30.83
C THR A 755 -29.85 65.51 31.20
N ALA A 756 -30.74 65.13 30.28
CA ALA A 756 -31.73 64.08 30.49
C ALA A 756 -31.08 62.71 30.77
N ALA A 757 -29.95 62.41 30.11
CA ALA A 757 -29.23 61.14 30.28
C ALA A 757 -28.69 60.92 31.71
N ALA A 758 -28.59 61.97 32.54
CA ALA A 758 -28.26 61.85 33.95
C ALA A 758 -29.40 61.27 34.81
N TYR A 759 -30.63 61.26 34.30
CA TYR A 759 -31.84 60.87 35.04
C TYR A 759 -32.65 59.75 34.36
N VAL A 760 -32.67 59.68 33.03
CA VAL A 760 -33.27 58.55 32.30
C VAL A 760 -32.28 58.10 31.26
N GLU A 761 -31.96 56.81 31.26
CA GLU A 761 -31.08 56.25 30.24
C GLU A 761 -31.75 56.35 28.87
N PRO A 762 -31.05 56.78 27.81
CA PRO A 762 -31.61 56.82 26.46
C PRO A 762 -32.20 55.48 26.03
N GLU A 763 -31.52 54.38 26.38
CA GLU A 763 -31.99 53.02 26.10
C GLU A 763 -33.23 52.63 26.90
N GLU A 764 -33.52 53.25 28.05
CA GLU A 764 -34.69 52.96 28.90
C GLU A 764 -35.87 53.90 28.64
N THR A 765 -35.71 54.93 27.80
CA THR A 765 -36.79 55.89 27.47
C THR A 765 -38.04 55.21 26.91
N HIS A 766 -37.90 54.07 26.21
CA HIS A 766 -39.03 53.27 25.74
C HIS A 766 -39.89 52.68 26.88
N ARG A 767 -39.31 52.43 28.06
CA ARG A 767 -40.03 51.97 29.26
C ARG A 767 -40.75 53.11 29.97
N TYR A 768 -40.34 54.35 29.71
CA TYR A 768 -40.88 55.57 30.32
C TYR A 768 -41.24 56.59 29.24
N PRO A 769 -42.28 56.31 28.42
CA PRO A 769 -42.62 57.13 27.25
C PRO A 769 -42.96 58.58 27.61
N GLU A 770 -43.43 58.82 28.83
CA GLU A 770 -43.70 60.17 29.33
C GLU A 770 -42.42 61.02 29.46
N TYR A 771 -41.31 60.43 29.90
CA TYR A 771 -40.02 61.13 29.96
C TYR A 771 -39.46 61.34 28.56
N ALA A 772 -39.62 60.36 27.66
CA ALA A 772 -39.23 60.52 26.25
C ALA A 772 -39.95 61.71 25.60
N ALA A 773 -41.28 61.78 25.78
CA ALA A 773 -42.10 62.88 25.29
C ALA A 773 -41.68 64.24 25.88
N LEU A 774 -41.38 64.30 27.18
CA LEU A 774 -40.89 65.53 27.83
C LEU A 774 -39.52 65.96 27.29
N ILE A 775 -38.59 65.03 27.07
CA ILE A 775 -37.28 65.33 26.50
C ILE A 775 -37.43 65.89 25.09
N ASP A 776 -38.24 65.26 24.25
CA ASP A 776 -38.45 65.68 22.86
C ASP A 776 -39.20 67.03 22.78
N GLU A 777 -40.20 67.25 23.64
CA GLU A 777 -40.90 68.53 23.75
C GLU A 777 -39.94 69.66 24.12
N VAL A 778 -39.15 69.49 25.19
CA VAL A 778 -38.24 70.54 25.67
C VAL A 778 -37.09 70.76 24.69
N ALA A 779 -36.56 69.70 24.07
CA ALA A 779 -35.54 69.79 23.03
C ALA A 779 -36.04 70.60 21.81
N LEU A 780 -37.27 70.37 21.36
CA LEU A 780 -37.89 71.15 20.28
C LEU A 780 -38.04 72.63 20.67
N VAL A 781 -38.53 72.92 21.87
CA VAL A 781 -38.64 74.30 22.37
C VAL A 781 -37.27 74.99 22.41
N ALA A 782 -36.24 74.25 22.83
CA ALA A 782 -34.87 74.73 22.92
C ALA A 782 -34.28 75.10 21.54
N GLU A 783 -34.46 74.24 20.54
CA GLU A 783 -33.98 74.48 19.18
C GLU A 783 -34.68 75.66 18.50
N VAL A 784 -36.01 75.77 18.64
CA VAL A 784 -36.76 76.88 18.04
C VAL A 784 -36.31 78.22 18.62
N ARG A 785 -36.03 78.29 19.93
CA ARG A 785 -35.48 79.49 20.60
C ARG A 785 -34.07 79.84 20.15
N ALA A 786 -33.30 78.87 19.66
CA ALA A 786 -31.95 79.09 19.17
C ALA A 786 -31.91 79.66 17.73
N ILE A 787 -33.07 79.73 17.04
CA ILE A 787 -33.20 80.31 15.70
C ILE A 787 -33.52 81.82 15.83
N SER A 788 -32.79 82.65 15.10
CA SER A 788 -33.14 84.07 14.93
C SER A 788 -34.31 84.20 13.96
N ILE A 789 -35.51 84.51 14.48
CA ILE A 789 -36.75 84.61 13.70
C ILE A 789 -37.11 86.09 13.50
N VAL A 790 -37.25 86.53 12.25
CA VAL A 790 -37.61 87.91 11.87
C VAL A 790 -38.78 87.92 10.88
N ASP A 791 -39.74 88.82 11.05
CA ASP A 791 -40.85 89.03 10.11
C ASP A 791 -40.74 90.40 9.43
N ASP A 792 -40.38 90.41 8.14
CA ASP A 792 -40.20 91.62 7.32
C ASP A 792 -41.37 91.85 6.35
N SER A 793 -42.49 91.12 6.50
CA SER A 793 -43.62 91.15 5.55
C SER A 793 -44.37 92.47 5.44
N GLY A 794 -44.05 93.46 6.27
CA GLY A 794 -44.55 94.85 6.20
C GLY A 794 -46.05 95.05 6.48
N SER A 795 -46.90 94.04 6.25
CA SER A 795 -48.34 94.03 6.54
C SER A 795 -48.89 92.59 6.52
N PRO A 796 -48.72 91.82 7.61
CA PRO A 796 -49.15 90.43 7.66
C PRO A 796 -50.68 90.30 7.60
N GLN A 797 -51.21 89.42 6.75
CA GLN A 797 -52.65 89.18 6.65
C GLN A 797 -53.14 88.23 7.76
N PRO A 798 -54.32 88.47 8.36
CA PRO A 798 -54.90 87.52 9.30
C PRO A 798 -55.07 86.14 8.64
N GLY A 799 -54.51 85.10 9.25
CA GLY A 799 -54.65 83.72 8.80
C GLY A 799 -53.50 83.14 8.01
N GLU A 800 -52.50 83.95 7.62
CA GLU A 800 -51.26 83.48 6.98
C GLU A 800 -50.28 82.83 7.99
N PRO A 801 -49.32 82.01 7.52
CA PRO A 801 -48.28 81.45 8.39
C PRO A 801 -47.42 82.53 9.07
N THR A 802 -47.22 82.39 10.37
CA THR A 802 -46.30 83.23 11.16
C THR A 802 -44.84 82.89 10.86
N ALA A 803 -43.93 83.85 11.09
CA ALA A 803 -42.49 83.59 10.94
C ALA A 803 -42.00 82.45 11.84
N GLU A 804 -42.61 82.23 13.01
CA GLU A 804 -42.29 81.10 13.90
C GLU A 804 -42.77 79.75 13.33
N GLU A 805 -43.96 79.70 12.74
CA GLU A 805 -44.44 78.49 12.05
C GLU A 805 -43.58 78.14 10.84
N ILE A 806 -43.15 79.15 10.07
CA ILE A 806 -42.18 78.97 8.97
C ILE A 806 -40.83 78.47 9.53
N ALA A 807 -40.36 79.00 10.65
CA ALA A 807 -39.11 78.57 11.27
C ALA A 807 -39.15 77.13 11.79
N ARG A 808 -40.24 76.71 12.45
CA ARG A 808 -40.44 75.31 12.88
C ARG A 808 -40.44 74.36 11.69
N PHE A 809 -41.04 74.77 10.58
CA PHE A 809 -41.04 73.98 9.36
C PHE A 809 -39.66 73.89 8.71
N ALA A 810 -38.95 75.01 8.57
CA ALA A 810 -37.58 75.01 8.07
C ALA A 810 -36.66 74.15 8.95
N LEU A 811 -36.85 74.19 10.28
CA LEU A 811 -36.13 73.34 11.23
C LEU A 811 -36.42 71.85 11.00
N GLN A 812 -37.70 71.48 10.80
CA GLN A 812 -38.06 70.09 10.51
C GLN A 812 -37.38 69.58 9.24
N ARG A 813 -37.29 70.40 8.18
CA ARG A 813 -36.57 70.02 6.96
C ARG A 813 -35.08 69.79 7.21
N VAL A 814 -34.44 70.64 8.03
CA VAL A 814 -33.04 70.46 8.41
C VAL A 814 -32.86 69.15 9.20
N ARG A 815 -33.80 68.81 10.08
CA ARG A 815 -33.80 67.53 10.81
C ARG A 815 -33.96 66.33 9.88
N ASP A 816 -34.90 66.38 8.94
CA ASP A 816 -35.12 65.30 7.97
C ASP A 816 -33.85 65.08 7.10
N TYR A 817 -33.20 66.16 6.68
CA TYR A 817 -31.93 66.10 5.98
C TYR A 817 -30.83 65.45 6.82
N ASN A 818 -30.67 65.89 8.08
CA ASN A 818 -29.68 65.32 9.00
C ASN A 818 -29.94 63.84 9.28
N ALA A 819 -31.19 63.42 9.42
CA ALA A 819 -31.56 62.03 9.63
C ALA A 819 -31.23 61.15 8.41
N GLN A 820 -31.55 61.63 7.19
CA GLN A 820 -31.17 60.95 5.95
C GLN A 820 -29.64 60.82 5.81
N GLN A 821 -28.92 61.86 6.18
CA GLN A 821 -27.46 61.86 6.12
C GLN A 821 -26.83 60.95 7.18
N ALA A 822 -27.36 60.92 8.41
CA ALA A 822 -26.92 59.99 9.45
C ALA A 822 -27.15 58.52 9.05
N ALA A 823 -28.30 58.21 8.46
CA ALA A 823 -28.59 56.87 7.93
C ALA A 823 -27.62 56.48 6.80
N LYS A 824 -27.27 57.43 5.93
CA LYS A 824 -26.25 57.24 4.89
C LYS A 824 -24.87 56.97 5.51
N ASP A 825 -24.47 57.74 6.50
CA ASP A 825 -23.17 57.56 7.18
C ASP A 825 -23.08 56.21 7.91
N ASP A 826 -24.16 55.76 8.55
CA ASP A 826 -24.25 54.45 9.20
C ASP A 826 -24.06 53.30 8.21
N ALA A 827 -24.77 53.37 7.07
CA ALA A 827 -24.62 52.40 6.00
C ALA A 827 -23.16 52.35 5.49
N CYS A 828 -22.57 53.51 5.22
CA CYS A 828 -21.21 53.61 4.69
C CYS A 828 -20.14 53.12 5.70
N LEU A 829 -20.27 53.42 7.00
CA LEU A 829 -19.29 53.03 8.02
C LEU A 829 -19.40 51.58 8.48
N SER A 830 -20.57 50.96 8.37
CA SER A 830 -20.78 49.55 8.73
C SER A 830 -20.06 48.56 7.80
N GLY A 831 -19.63 49.02 6.62
CA GLY A 831 -19.07 48.16 5.57
C GLY A 831 -20.10 47.26 4.88
N GLN A 832 -21.40 47.42 5.18
CA GLN A 832 -22.49 46.58 4.67
C GLN A 832 -23.21 47.20 3.45
N VAL A 833 -22.48 47.92 2.58
CA VAL A 833 -23.06 48.49 1.34
C VAL A 833 -22.82 47.52 0.18
N SER A 834 -23.87 46.83 -0.26
CA SER A 834 -23.81 45.87 -1.37
C SER A 834 -24.20 46.45 -2.74
N ASP A 835 -24.80 47.65 -2.77
CA ASP A 835 -25.20 48.34 -4.01
C ASP A 835 -24.07 49.24 -4.55
N PRO A 836 -23.59 49.05 -5.80
CA PRO A 836 -22.56 49.88 -6.42
C PRO A 836 -22.89 51.38 -6.46
N VAL A 837 -24.17 51.75 -6.62
CA VAL A 837 -24.58 53.16 -6.65
C VAL A 837 -24.45 53.78 -5.27
N GLN A 838 -24.91 53.07 -4.23
CA GLN A 838 -24.68 53.50 -2.85
C GLN A 838 -23.20 53.52 -2.47
N ALA A 839 -22.39 52.57 -2.94
CA ALA A 839 -20.95 52.57 -2.71
C ALA A 839 -20.26 53.82 -3.31
N MET A 840 -20.65 54.23 -4.52
CA MET A 840 -20.19 55.49 -5.12
C MET A 840 -20.69 56.72 -4.35
N LEU A 841 -21.92 56.69 -3.83
CA LEU A 841 -22.44 57.75 -2.96
C LEU A 841 -21.74 57.80 -1.59
N CYS A 842 -21.17 56.70 -1.10
CA CYS A 842 -20.37 56.67 0.11
C CYS A 842 -19.01 57.37 -0.07
N LEU A 843 -18.45 57.39 -1.29
CA LEU A 843 -17.26 58.18 -1.63
C LEU A 843 -17.51 59.70 -1.58
N THR A 844 -18.77 60.14 -1.49
CA THR A 844 -19.08 61.55 -1.27
C THR A 844 -19.47 61.87 0.17
N SER A 845 -19.51 60.86 1.06
CA SER A 845 -19.77 61.10 2.49
C SER A 845 -18.49 61.53 3.21
N PRO A 846 -18.51 62.69 3.91
CA PRO A 846 -17.40 63.12 4.76
C PRO A 846 -17.08 62.15 5.90
N ALA A 847 -18.04 61.34 6.35
CA ALA A 847 -17.85 60.39 7.45
C ALA A 847 -16.83 59.28 7.09
N LEU A 848 -16.73 58.92 5.81
CA LEU A 848 -15.82 57.86 5.33
C LEU A 848 -14.34 58.29 5.40
N TYR A 849 -14.05 59.57 5.16
CA TYR A 849 -12.68 60.11 5.15
C TYR A 849 -12.24 60.65 6.52
N THR A 850 -13.20 61.07 7.35
CA THR A 850 -12.92 61.55 8.71
C THR A 850 -12.95 60.42 9.75
N GLY A 851 -13.54 59.27 9.41
CA GLY A 851 -13.77 58.16 10.35
C GLY A 851 -14.73 58.52 11.48
N GLN A 852 -15.41 59.66 11.39
CA GLN A 852 -16.29 60.22 12.42
C GLN A 852 -17.65 60.55 11.82
N LYS A 853 -18.71 60.18 12.54
CA LYS A 853 -20.08 60.62 12.22
C LYS A 853 -20.29 62.07 12.63
N GLY A 854 -21.33 62.71 12.12
CA GLY A 854 -21.78 64.02 12.60
C GLY A 854 -21.71 65.15 11.56
N PHE A 855 -21.67 64.82 10.26
CA PHE A 855 -21.96 65.81 9.23
C PHE A 855 -23.45 66.17 9.31
N GLY A 856 -23.77 67.46 9.38
CA GLY A 856 -25.16 67.90 9.47
C GLY A 856 -25.32 69.39 9.23
N ALA A 857 -26.54 69.78 8.89
CA ALA A 857 -26.97 71.16 8.76
C ALA A 857 -27.66 71.64 10.05
N ARG A 858 -27.62 72.94 10.29
CA ARG A 858 -28.27 73.59 11.43
C ARG A 858 -28.93 74.88 10.96
N LEU A 859 -30.20 75.08 11.29
CA LEU A 859 -30.90 76.32 11.02
C LEU A 859 -30.49 77.40 12.04
N ILE A 860 -30.04 78.57 11.56
CA ILE A 860 -29.58 79.69 12.41
C ILE A 860 -30.58 80.84 12.40
N ALA A 861 -31.13 81.17 11.23
CA ALA A 861 -32.06 82.28 11.10
C ALA A 861 -33.14 81.99 10.06
N VAL A 862 -34.32 82.56 10.27
CA VAL A 862 -35.42 82.58 9.31
C VAL A 862 -36.00 83.97 9.26
N ARG A 863 -36.10 84.54 8.06
CA ARG A 863 -36.66 85.86 7.82
C ARG A 863 -37.81 85.75 6.81
N LYS A 864 -39.03 85.99 7.27
CA LYS A 864 -40.22 85.99 6.42
C LYS A 864 -40.25 87.29 5.60
N ILE A 865 -40.29 87.18 4.28
CA ILE A 865 -40.33 88.34 3.36
C ILE A 865 -41.78 88.72 3.05
N GLY A 866 -42.67 87.74 2.90
CA GLY A 866 -44.08 88.01 2.61
C GLY A 866 -44.85 86.74 2.25
N CYS A 867 -46.18 86.82 2.26
CA CYS A 867 -47.06 85.74 1.81
C CYS A 867 -48.12 86.29 0.86
N VAL A 868 -48.41 85.55 -0.20
CA VAL A 868 -49.48 85.84 -1.15
C VAL A 868 -50.52 84.73 -1.06
N PRO A 869 -51.81 85.05 -0.78
CA PRO A 869 -52.86 84.04 -0.81
C PRO A 869 -53.05 83.51 -2.23
N GLU A 870 -53.00 82.18 -2.39
CA GLU A 870 -53.39 81.50 -3.64
C GLU A 870 -54.85 81.04 -3.58
N VAL A 871 -55.32 80.68 -2.39
CA VAL A 871 -56.74 80.45 -2.06
C VAL A 871 -57.00 81.11 -0.71
N SER A 872 -57.87 82.12 -0.67
CA SER A 872 -58.14 82.90 0.54
C SER A 872 -58.35 82.02 1.77
N ASP A 873 -57.65 82.33 2.86
CA ASP A 873 -57.71 81.68 4.18
C ASP A 873 -57.35 80.18 4.25
N ILE A 874 -57.00 79.57 3.12
CA ILE A 874 -56.73 78.13 3.00
C ILE A 874 -55.31 77.87 2.52
N GLN A 875 -54.79 78.69 1.60
CA GLN A 875 -53.51 78.44 0.94
C GLN A 875 -52.74 79.74 0.67
N TYR A 876 -51.51 79.79 1.14
CA TYR A 876 -50.59 80.92 0.99
C TYR A 876 -49.29 80.47 0.34
N ARG A 877 -48.80 81.23 -0.64
CA ARG A 877 -47.43 81.13 -1.12
C ARG A 877 -46.58 82.12 -0.35
N CYS A 878 -45.72 81.64 0.54
CA CYS A 878 -44.84 82.47 1.35
C CYS A 878 -43.41 82.43 0.85
N THR A 879 -42.82 83.61 0.80
CA THR A 879 -41.41 83.84 0.46
C THR A 879 -40.65 84.16 1.75
N PHE A 880 -39.56 83.45 2.00
CA PHE A 880 -38.70 83.67 3.18
C PHE A 880 -37.25 83.34 2.85
N THR A 881 -36.31 83.90 3.63
CA THR A 881 -34.91 83.46 3.60
C THR A 881 -34.61 82.63 4.83
N GLN A 882 -33.67 81.71 4.69
CA GLN A 882 -33.18 80.86 5.78
C GLN A 882 -31.65 80.86 5.77
N GLU A 883 -31.03 80.92 6.94
CA GLU A 883 -29.58 80.79 7.08
C GLU A 883 -29.24 79.46 7.72
N ILE A 884 -28.40 78.67 7.03
CA ILE A 884 -28.02 77.33 7.46
C ILE A 884 -26.51 77.28 7.75
N GLN A 885 -26.14 76.76 8.91
CA GLN A 885 -24.76 76.35 9.23
C GLN A 885 -24.55 74.90 8.84
N ILE A 886 -23.40 74.56 8.27
CA ILE A 886 -23.00 73.16 8.07
C ILE A 886 -21.93 72.79 9.09
N ASN A 887 -22.22 71.80 9.92
CA ASN A 887 -21.29 71.21 10.86
C ASN A 887 -20.57 70.03 10.21
N MET A 888 -19.24 69.99 10.31
CA MET A 888 -18.40 68.92 9.78
C MET A 888 -17.56 68.26 10.89
N PRO A 889 -17.50 66.91 10.95
CA PRO A 889 -16.59 66.19 11.83
C PRO A 889 -15.12 66.51 11.51
N GLY A 890 -14.27 66.67 12.52
CA GLY A 890 -12.86 67.04 12.35
C GLY A 890 -12.56 68.55 12.24
N GLY A 891 -13.58 69.41 12.26
CA GLY A 891 -13.43 70.86 12.43
C GLY A 891 -12.67 71.59 11.31
N GLU A 892 -11.83 72.56 11.68
CA GLU A 892 -11.05 73.40 10.75
C GLU A 892 -10.07 72.58 9.88
N ALA A 893 -9.59 71.44 10.37
CA ALA A 893 -8.60 70.60 9.69
C ALA A 893 -9.09 70.07 8.33
N TYR A 894 -10.41 70.05 8.10
CA TYR A 894 -11.04 69.60 6.85
C TYR A 894 -11.86 70.71 6.17
N GLY A 895 -11.60 71.98 6.50
CA GLY A 895 -12.27 73.13 5.86
C GLY A 895 -13.69 73.41 6.36
N GLY A 896 -14.06 72.94 7.56
CA GLY A 896 -15.38 73.14 8.17
C GLY A 896 -15.85 74.60 8.19
N ASN A 897 -14.96 75.53 8.53
CA ASN A 897 -15.28 76.96 8.52
C ASN A 897 -15.50 77.52 7.10
N THR A 898 -14.71 77.08 6.12
CA THR A 898 -14.85 77.51 4.71
C THR A 898 -16.14 77.01 4.08
N LEU A 899 -16.50 75.74 4.33
CA LEU A 899 -17.77 75.16 3.87
C LEU A 899 -18.97 75.74 4.61
N SER A 900 -18.84 76.02 5.92
CA SER A 900 -19.85 76.78 6.67
C SER A 900 -20.04 78.20 6.15
N GLN A 901 -18.97 78.87 5.73
CA GLN A 901 -19.06 80.22 5.15
C GLN A 901 -19.64 80.19 3.73
N MET A 902 -19.26 79.22 2.90
CA MET A 902 -19.87 79.01 1.59
C MET A 902 -21.35 78.64 1.70
N ALA A 903 -21.72 77.71 2.59
CA ALA A 903 -23.11 77.33 2.82
C ALA A 903 -23.93 78.50 3.37
N ARG A 904 -23.34 79.30 4.27
CA ARG A 904 -23.95 80.58 4.69
C ARG A 904 -24.10 81.51 3.50
N GLN A 905 -23.08 81.74 2.67
CA GLN A 905 -23.19 82.60 1.47
C GLN A 905 -24.19 82.09 0.42
N MET A 906 -24.35 80.77 0.28
CA MET A 906 -25.29 80.15 -0.66
C MET A 906 -26.73 80.13 -0.12
N SER A 907 -26.92 80.00 1.20
CA SER A 907 -28.26 80.03 1.83
C SER A 907 -28.72 81.45 2.22
N SER A 908 -27.78 82.33 2.57
CA SER A 908 -28.05 83.71 2.95
C SER A 908 -28.41 84.54 1.72
N GLY A 909 -29.70 84.81 1.55
CA GLY A 909 -30.19 85.72 0.51
C GLY A 909 -30.93 85.05 -0.64
N GLU A 910 -30.96 83.72 -0.72
CA GLU A 910 -31.86 83.03 -1.65
C GLU A 910 -33.28 83.04 -1.06
N ALA A 911 -34.20 83.71 -1.75
CA ALA A 911 -35.60 83.73 -1.39
C ALA A 911 -36.23 82.38 -1.72
N VAL A 912 -36.71 81.67 -0.70
CA VAL A 912 -37.38 80.37 -0.84
C VAL A 912 -38.88 80.62 -0.90
N ASP A 913 -39.50 80.15 -1.98
CA ASP A 913 -40.94 80.09 -2.11
C ASP A 913 -41.46 78.72 -1.64
N ALA A 914 -42.45 78.74 -0.76
CA ALA A 914 -43.18 77.55 -0.36
C ALA A 914 -44.67 77.82 -0.25
N ARG A 915 -45.47 76.84 -0.64
CA ARG A 915 -46.92 76.86 -0.58
C ARG A 915 -47.39 76.19 0.71
N PHE A 916 -48.02 76.95 1.59
CA PHE A 916 -48.59 76.52 2.86
C PHE A 916 -50.11 76.38 2.70
N SER A 917 -50.63 75.19 2.97
CA SER A 917 -52.06 74.87 2.91
C SER A 917 -52.56 74.39 4.27
N ARG A 918 -53.71 74.87 4.76
CA ARG A 918 -54.19 74.47 6.09
C ARG A 918 -54.53 72.98 6.14
N ALA A 919 -54.00 72.28 7.13
CA ALA A 919 -54.33 70.90 7.44
C ALA A 919 -55.60 70.81 8.29
N ALA A 920 -56.36 69.72 8.16
CA ALA A 920 -57.63 69.51 8.87
C ALA A 920 -57.53 69.54 10.40
N GLY A 921 -56.32 69.42 10.97
CA GLY A 921 -56.03 69.47 12.41
C GLY A 921 -55.49 70.79 12.94
N GLY A 922 -55.51 71.89 12.17
CA GLY A 922 -55.06 73.21 12.64
C GLY A 922 -53.56 73.52 12.47
N GLY A 923 -52.87 72.81 11.57
CA GLY A 923 -51.48 73.07 11.16
C GLY A 923 -51.34 73.36 9.66
N TRP A 924 -50.12 73.30 9.13
CA TRP A 924 -49.82 73.59 7.71
C TRP A 924 -49.26 72.36 6.97
N ASN A 925 -49.80 72.08 5.77
CA ASN A 925 -49.27 71.16 4.76
C ASN A 925 -48.48 71.97 3.72
N ILE A 926 -47.25 71.58 3.42
CA ILE A 926 -46.32 72.49 2.74
C ILE A 926 -45.66 71.84 1.52
N VAL A 927 -45.61 72.56 0.40
CA VAL A 927 -45.00 72.14 -0.88
C VAL A 927 -43.90 73.11 -1.30
N TRP A 928 -42.73 72.58 -1.70
CA TRP A 928 -41.54 73.33 -2.08
C TRP A 928 -41.32 73.36 -3.60
N GLY A 929 -40.65 74.39 -4.12
CA GLY A 929 -40.04 74.40 -5.46
C GLY A 929 -40.27 75.71 -6.23
N ASP A 930 -39.79 75.76 -7.49
CA ASP A 930 -40.20 76.77 -8.46
C ASP A 930 -41.72 76.63 -8.69
N LEU A 931 -42.50 77.44 -7.99
CA LEU A 931 -43.96 77.47 -8.10
C LEU A 931 -44.33 78.32 -9.32
N GLN A 932 -43.98 77.85 -10.52
CA GLN A 932 -44.51 78.38 -11.78
C GLN A 932 -45.97 77.99 -11.99
#